data_AF-A0A8J2H328-F1
#
_entry.id   AF-A0A8J2H328-F1
#
_cell.length_a   1.000
_cell.length_b   1.000
_cell.length_c   1.000
_cell.angle_alpha   90.00
_cell.angle_beta   90.00
_cell.angle_gamma   90.00
#
_symmetry.space_group_name_H-M   'P 1'
#
loop_
_entity.id
_entity.type
_entity.pdbx_description
1 polymer ?
#
loop_
_entity_poly.entity_id
_entity_poly.type
_entity_poly.pdbx_seq_one_letter_code
_entity_poly.pdbx_strand_id
1 'polypeptide(L)'
;MLNCTNKKIVNDKIKLNCENIIKTTNTNSYDRKIIEWFSWSNIYIKLLLISLKNCVKKISFISKKFNKINMKNIVSFVRLPVFFSIIFIFVNILSIANASEPLRNPYEVLGVTRHVTSQEIRKAYKNLVKEWHPDKTDHPAAENKFVEITKAYELLADPERRKKFDDHGITEENMSRQKQSSNFHMNDPIDELFNSGNFKFHYQSRDVSFFHKMSISYRTYDNTIVPRSYRTPYLILFYYDWCFTCIQIEPTWRRLIDELEPIGIKLVTAHAERETSFARKVGVHSLPCLAVTLDGRSSVYKESLFNVNKIVEFVRSKFPYKLIQNINENNIDQFLSGWVDNRIRALIFEKLELPRLRYVLVAFHHRERVAFGYVQMGKPETEAIVTKYKIPKDLNTLLLFNENSEKPMASVSMKDISSETMHNVITNNNFLTLPRLSNQAMLDSVCPPEWLKPQKRLCAILVSQNSAIHDLARHKFRQAAIESPYSTERVRYTYIFKESQPEFVAALSASEGSPMEPLLHIVIIWRRDVNNLKYEWLKTRWIEPTQDENKWNESRQSLEQTIQRLLRTTEALPYAAKIEELADEHAQGTIDRIIGKALLAVDYISDNISKNQILLLISVITTFILIGAVTYGLSYLMKLEEISIQGKKGGYENNSRSTQVTQLRLHELRTEKYNGLVRLLKPGCRTIILLVDHQSKLKLIPIFHKIIWPYRKNKTLMFSYMNMERGLNWYKKLLSLSLPELIELNINPKNCVGTVLALNGHRKYFCIYHAKHPECNKDKEFKRMERITKQMSHRSEDAEAGAFIGFDNSSDSEMSQDEVKNDVIKQDKLLEGLPNWLDRLFEGTTQRYHVNYWPDFTAK
;
A
#
# COMPACT_ATOMS: atom_id res chain seq x y z
N MET A 1 -34.63 -2.65 -46.41
CA MET A 1 -35.94 -2.99 -45.81
C MET A 1 -36.12 -4.48 -45.44
N LEU A 2 -35.04 -5.25 -45.20
CA LEU A 2 -35.16 -6.68 -44.84
C LEU A 2 -34.59 -7.07 -43.45
N ASN A 3 -34.10 -6.12 -42.65
CA ASN A 3 -33.50 -6.40 -41.33
C ASN A 3 -34.31 -5.91 -40.12
N CYS A 4 -35.52 -5.37 -40.32
CA CYS A 4 -36.37 -4.90 -39.21
C CYS A 4 -37.49 -5.89 -38.81
N THR A 5 -37.80 -6.89 -39.64
CA THR A 5 -38.91 -7.83 -39.40
C THR A 5 -38.55 -8.96 -38.43
N ASN A 6 -37.31 -9.45 -38.43
CA ASN A 6 -36.87 -10.53 -37.53
C ASN A 6 -36.70 -10.12 -36.05
N LYS A 7 -36.49 -8.83 -35.76
CA LYS A 7 -36.36 -8.35 -34.36
C LYS A 7 -37.71 -8.26 -33.63
N LYS A 8 -38.81 -8.06 -34.37
CA LYS A 8 -40.17 -8.01 -33.80
C LYS A 8 -40.67 -9.40 -33.42
N ILE A 9 -40.44 -10.39 -34.30
CA ILE A 9 -40.90 -11.78 -34.10
C ILE A 9 -40.21 -12.45 -32.90
N VAL A 10 -38.94 -12.14 -32.63
CA VAL A 10 -38.21 -12.68 -31.46
C VAL A 10 -38.68 -12.03 -30.15
N ASN A 11 -38.97 -10.73 -30.16
CA ASN A 11 -39.51 -10.05 -28.97
C ASN A 11 -40.93 -10.51 -28.63
N ASP A 12 -41.78 -10.77 -29.63
CA ASP A 12 -43.16 -11.21 -29.39
C ASP A 12 -43.22 -12.68 -28.91
N LYS A 13 -42.30 -13.55 -29.35
CA LYS A 13 -42.16 -14.93 -28.80
C LYS A 13 -41.65 -14.96 -27.36
N ILE A 14 -40.77 -14.05 -26.97
CA ILE A 14 -40.25 -13.95 -25.59
C ILE A 14 -41.33 -13.39 -24.66
N LYS A 15 -42.17 -12.46 -25.15
CA LYS A 15 -43.29 -11.89 -24.39
C LYS A 15 -44.39 -12.91 -24.12
N LEU A 16 -44.75 -13.72 -25.12
CA LEU A 16 -45.74 -14.80 -24.97
C LEU A 16 -45.28 -15.90 -24.00
N ASN A 17 -43.98 -16.25 -24.00
CA ASN A 17 -43.46 -17.26 -23.07
C ASN A 17 -43.40 -16.76 -21.62
N CYS A 18 -43.19 -15.45 -21.40
CA CYS A 18 -43.21 -14.87 -20.06
C CYS A 18 -44.65 -14.75 -19.53
N GLU A 19 -45.63 -14.40 -20.35
CA GLU A 19 -47.04 -14.33 -19.94
C GLU A 19 -47.64 -15.70 -19.58
N ASN A 20 -47.18 -16.79 -20.22
CA ASN A 20 -47.61 -18.15 -19.88
C ASN A 20 -46.96 -18.68 -18.59
N ILE A 21 -45.77 -18.22 -18.21
CA ILE A 21 -45.11 -18.59 -16.95
C ILE A 21 -45.70 -17.82 -15.75
N ILE A 22 -46.28 -16.64 -15.98
CA ILE A 22 -46.86 -15.81 -14.90
C ILE A 22 -48.28 -16.28 -14.50
N LYS A 23 -48.95 -17.10 -15.32
CA LYS A 23 -50.29 -17.63 -15.03
C LYS A 23 -50.31 -18.88 -14.14
N THR A 24 -49.19 -19.54 -13.88
CA THR A 24 -49.15 -20.83 -13.17
C THR A 24 -48.72 -20.76 -11.70
N THR A 25 -48.36 -19.59 -11.16
CA THR A 25 -47.94 -19.44 -9.76
C THR A 25 -48.91 -18.54 -8.98
N ASN A 26 -49.73 -19.18 -8.15
CA ASN A 26 -50.70 -18.52 -7.28
C ASN A 26 -50.00 -18.08 -5.97
N THR A 27 -49.42 -16.88 -5.94
CA THR A 27 -48.84 -16.27 -4.72
C THR A 27 -49.02 -14.74 -4.72
N ASN A 28 -49.10 -14.17 -3.51
CA ASN A 28 -49.62 -12.84 -3.19
C ASN A 28 -48.85 -11.65 -3.80
N SER A 29 -49.60 -10.55 -3.94
CA SER A 29 -49.26 -9.23 -4.55
C SER A 29 -47.92 -8.59 -4.11
N TYR A 30 -47.34 -8.98 -2.98
CA TYR A 30 -46.08 -8.42 -2.47
C TYR A 30 -44.82 -9.04 -3.10
N ASP A 31 -44.85 -10.30 -3.57
CA ASP A 31 -43.66 -10.98 -4.12
C ASP A 31 -43.37 -10.66 -5.59
N ARG A 32 -44.36 -10.15 -6.34
CA ARG A 32 -44.20 -9.78 -7.76
C ARG A 32 -43.20 -8.64 -7.99
N LYS A 33 -43.13 -7.67 -7.07
CA LYS A 33 -42.23 -6.51 -7.20
C LYS A 33 -40.77 -6.86 -6.92
N ILE A 34 -40.51 -7.86 -6.09
CA ILE A 34 -39.15 -8.29 -5.73
C ILE A 34 -38.54 -9.12 -6.87
N ILE A 35 -39.33 -9.97 -7.51
CA ILE A 35 -38.89 -10.80 -8.64
C ILE A 35 -38.63 -9.96 -9.91
N GLU A 36 -39.43 -8.92 -10.16
CA GLU A 36 -39.15 -7.94 -11.23
C GLU A 36 -37.83 -7.17 -11.00
N TRP A 37 -37.51 -6.84 -9.74
CA TRP A 37 -36.27 -6.15 -9.39
C TRP A 37 -35.02 -7.03 -9.59
N PHE A 38 -35.10 -8.32 -9.21
CA PHE A 38 -34.00 -9.26 -9.41
C PHE A 38 -33.74 -9.58 -10.90
N SER A 39 -34.77 -9.65 -11.74
CA SER A 39 -34.64 -9.90 -13.17
C SER A 39 -33.95 -8.75 -13.92
N TRP A 40 -34.30 -7.50 -13.60
CA TRP A 40 -33.69 -6.31 -14.21
C TRP A 40 -32.23 -6.11 -13.77
N SER A 41 -31.89 -6.46 -12.53
CA SER A 41 -30.51 -6.37 -12.02
C SER A 41 -29.53 -7.31 -12.77
N ASN A 42 -29.96 -8.54 -13.09
CA ASN A 42 -29.14 -9.52 -13.79
C ASN A 42 -28.93 -9.18 -15.28
N ILE A 43 -29.91 -8.54 -15.91
CA ILE A 43 -29.81 -8.05 -17.30
C ILE A 43 -28.85 -6.84 -17.35
N TYR A 44 -28.93 -5.95 -16.37
CA TYR A 44 -28.03 -4.79 -16.26
C TYR A 44 -26.58 -5.22 -16.02
N ILE A 45 -26.34 -6.21 -15.15
CA ILE A 45 -25.00 -6.78 -14.89
C ILE A 45 -24.42 -7.46 -16.13
N LYS A 46 -25.23 -8.22 -16.89
CA LYS A 46 -24.78 -8.83 -18.16
C LYS A 46 -24.44 -7.78 -19.22
N LEU A 47 -25.22 -6.71 -19.34
CA LEU A 47 -24.94 -5.58 -20.25
C LEU A 47 -23.67 -4.82 -19.84
N LEU A 48 -23.43 -4.66 -18.53
CA LEU A 48 -22.25 -3.99 -18.00
C LEU A 48 -20.97 -4.82 -18.21
N LEU A 49 -21.06 -6.15 -18.07
CA LEU A 49 -19.95 -7.09 -18.35
C LEU A 49 -19.61 -7.17 -19.85
N ILE A 50 -20.61 -7.06 -20.74
CA ILE A 50 -20.38 -6.99 -22.20
C ILE A 50 -19.74 -5.64 -22.59
N SER A 51 -20.18 -4.55 -21.96
CA SER A 51 -19.58 -3.22 -22.14
C SER A 51 -18.13 -3.17 -21.65
N LEU A 52 -17.83 -3.78 -20.50
CA LEU A 52 -16.46 -3.91 -19.96
C LEU A 52 -15.56 -4.77 -20.84
N LYS A 53 -16.04 -5.91 -21.36
CA LYS A 53 -15.27 -6.73 -22.32
C LYS A 53 -14.96 -5.99 -23.61
N ASN A 54 -15.87 -5.15 -24.10
CA ASN A 54 -15.65 -4.32 -25.29
C ASN A 54 -14.72 -3.14 -25.01
N CYS A 55 -14.73 -2.58 -23.79
CA CYS A 55 -13.83 -1.51 -23.37
C CYS A 55 -12.38 -2.02 -23.24
N VAL A 56 -12.17 -3.20 -22.65
CA VAL A 56 -10.85 -3.84 -22.52
C VAL A 56 -10.24 -4.20 -23.89
N LYS A 57 -11.06 -4.68 -24.84
CA LYS A 57 -10.60 -4.91 -26.23
C LYS A 57 -10.17 -3.60 -26.92
N LYS A 58 -10.88 -2.49 -26.69
CA LYS A 58 -10.59 -1.18 -27.32
C LYS A 58 -9.35 -0.51 -26.72
N ILE A 59 -9.07 -0.72 -25.43
CA ILE A 59 -7.85 -0.25 -24.75
C ILE A 59 -6.62 -1.00 -25.26
N SER A 60 -6.73 -2.30 -25.56
CA SER A 60 -5.62 -3.08 -26.17
C SER A 60 -5.24 -2.60 -27.58
N PHE A 61 -6.19 -2.01 -28.32
CA PHE A 61 -5.96 -1.50 -29.68
C PHE A 61 -5.34 -0.09 -29.68
N ILE A 62 -5.61 0.72 -28.64
CA ILE A 62 -5.10 2.10 -28.51
C ILE A 62 -3.64 2.11 -27.99
N SER A 63 -3.22 1.06 -27.27
CA SER A 63 -1.85 0.91 -26.76
C SER A 63 -0.78 0.80 -27.86
N LYS A 64 -1.13 0.46 -29.10
CA LYS A 64 -0.16 0.36 -30.22
C LYS A 64 0.11 1.69 -30.93
N LYS A 65 -0.62 2.77 -30.64
CA LYS A 65 -0.52 4.05 -31.37
C LYS A 65 0.02 5.23 -30.55
N PHE A 66 0.35 5.04 -29.28
CA PHE A 66 0.89 6.09 -28.41
C PHE A 66 2.39 5.91 -28.11
N ASN A 67 3.21 5.94 -29.17
CA ASN A 67 4.66 6.06 -29.06
C ASN A 67 5.14 7.36 -29.71
N LYS A 68 4.55 8.51 -29.36
CA LYS A 68 5.11 9.84 -29.72
C LYS A 68 4.41 11.04 -29.06
N ILE A 69 4.42 11.19 -27.73
CA ILE A 69 4.16 12.50 -27.10
C ILE A 69 5.08 12.70 -25.88
N ASN A 70 5.78 13.84 -25.86
CA ASN A 70 6.82 14.20 -24.90
C ASN A 70 6.30 14.35 -23.46
N MET A 71 6.90 13.60 -22.53
CA MET A 71 6.56 13.45 -21.12
C MET A 71 7.40 14.40 -20.23
N LYS A 72 7.12 15.71 -20.24
CA LYS A 72 7.70 16.65 -19.23
C LYS A 72 6.68 17.55 -18.52
N ASN A 73 5.50 17.81 -19.09
CA ASN A 73 4.55 18.78 -18.52
C ASN A 73 3.38 18.18 -17.72
N ILE A 74 3.29 16.86 -17.59
CA ILE A 74 2.17 16.19 -16.89
C ILE A 74 2.48 15.89 -15.41
N VAL A 75 3.77 15.87 -15.03
CA VAL A 75 4.22 15.41 -13.69
C VAL A 75 3.98 16.45 -12.56
N SER A 76 3.61 17.69 -12.89
CA SER A 76 3.38 18.74 -11.88
C SER A 76 1.94 18.84 -11.38
N PHE A 77 0.95 18.31 -12.10
CA PHE A 77 -0.46 18.69 -11.88
C PHE A 77 -1.28 17.73 -10.99
N VAL A 78 -0.73 16.55 -10.68
CA VAL A 78 -1.47 15.46 -9.98
C VAL A 78 -1.01 15.23 -8.54
N ARG A 79 0.10 15.86 -8.10
CA ARG A 79 0.70 15.56 -6.78
C ARG A 79 -0.01 16.14 -5.55
N LEU A 80 -0.83 17.19 -5.68
CA LEU A 80 -1.45 17.81 -4.50
C LEU A 80 -2.77 17.17 -4.03
N PRO A 81 -3.76 16.83 -4.88
CA PRO A 81 -5.07 16.38 -4.38
C PRO A 81 -5.06 14.95 -3.83
N VAL A 82 -4.13 14.11 -4.27
CA VAL A 82 -3.97 12.71 -3.80
C VAL A 82 -3.31 12.64 -2.42
N PHE A 83 -2.45 13.61 -2.10
CA PHE A 83 -1.75 13.64 -0.80
C PHE A 83 -2.70 14.08 0.35
N PHE A 84 -3.62 15.01 0.09
CA PHE A 84 -4.61 15.46 1.07
C PHE A 84 -5.70 14.42 1.36
N SER A 85 -6.05 13.59 0.37
CA SER A 85 -7.02 12.50 0.56
C SER A 85 -6.45 11.37 1.41
N ILE A 86 -5.16 11.07 1.30
CA ILE A 86 -4.47 10.08 2.14
C ILE A 86 -4.37 10.54 3.61
N ILE A 87 -4.08 11.82 3.85
CA ILE A 87 -4.01 12.39 5.21
C ILE A 87 -5.39 12.38 5.89
N PHE A 88 -6.46 12.68 5.14
CA PHE A 88 -7.82 12.67 5.69
C PHE A 88 -8.29 11.26 6.08
N ILE A 89 -7.89 10.23 5.31
CA ILE A 89 -8.15 8.83 5.63
C ILE A 89 -7.34 8.39 6.86
N PHE A 90 -6.09 8.84 6.99
CA PHE A 90 -5.22 8.51 8.13
C PHE A 90 -5.71 9.11 9.46
N VAL A 91 -6.28 10.32 9.42
CA VAL A 91 -6.85 10.98 10.62
C VAL A 91 -8.15 10.30 11.07
N ASN A 92 -8.97 9.76 10.15
CA ASN A 92 -10.20 9.05 10.51
C ASN A 92 -9.95 7.63 11.05
N ILE A 93 -8.85 6.98 10.63
CA ILE A 93 -8.44 5.67 11.17
C ILE A 93 -7.90 5.81 12.60
N LEU A 94 -7.30 6.95 12.96
CA LEU A 94 -6.78 7.19 14.31
C LEU A 94 -7.87 7.40 15.37
N SER A 95 -9.10 7.75 14.99
CA SER A 95 -10.21 7.99 15.93
C SER A 95 -11.00 6.73 16.33
N ILE A 96 -10.71 5.56 15.72
CA ILE A 96 -11.40 4.29 16.05
C ILE A 96 -10.59 3.47 17.09
N ALA A 97 -9.44 3.97 17.55
CA ALA A 97 -8.53 3.19 18.40
C ALA A 97 -8.75 3.30 19.93
N ASN A 98 -9.72 4.08 20.42
CA ASN A 98 -9.93 4.24 21.86
C ASN A 98 -11.37 3.92 22.27
N ALA A 99 -11.65 2.65 22.51
CA ALA A 99 -12.78 2.19 23.30
C ALA A 99 -12.33 1.02 24.18
N SER A 100 -11.56 1.32 25.24
CA SER A 100 -11.41 0.43 26.39
C SER A 100 -12.28 1.00 27.51
N GLU A 101 -13.42 0.39 27.78
CA GLU A 101 -14.19 0.70 28.99
C GLU A 101 -13.38 0.26 30.23
N PRO A 102 -13.30 1.08 31.29
CA PRO A 102 -12.71 0.65 32.56
C PRO A 102 -13.57 -0.46 33.19
N LEU A 103 -12.95 -1.60 33.54
CA LEU A 103 -13.62 -2.71 34.23
C LEU A 103 -14.27 -2.23 35.55
N ARG A 104 -15.48 -2.73 35.81
CA ARG A 104 -16.19 -2.57 37.10
C ARG A 104 -15.46 -3.31 38.22
N ASN A 105 -15.64 -2.83 39.46
CA ASN A 105 -15.02 -3.37 40.66
C ASN A 105 -15.40 -4.86 40.88
N PRO A 106 -14.45 -5.81 41.00
CA PRO A 106 -14.72 -7.25 41.09
C PRO A 106 -15.57 -7.64 42.30
N TYR A 107 -15.48 -6.87 43.40
CA TYR A 107 -16.32 -7.07 44.58
C TYR A 107 -17.79 -6.73 44.31
N GLU A 108 -18.06 -5.69 43.52
CA GLU A 108 -19.40 -5.30 43.10
C GLU A 108 -19.99 -6.30 42.10
N VAL A 109 -19.17 -6.85 41.21
CA VAL A 109 -19.60 -7.88 40.24
C VAL A 109 -20.08 -9.16 40.93
N LEU A 110 -19.39 -9.58 41.99
CA LEU A 110 -19.78 -10.76 42.79
C LEU A 110 -20.79 -10.43 43.90
N GLY A 111 -21.13 -9.15 44.12
CA GLY A 111 -22.07 -8.72 45.16
C GLY A 111 -21.56 -8.95 46.60
N VAL A 112 -20.23 -8.93 46.80
CA VAL A 112 -19.58 -9.23 48.08
C VAL A 112 -18.77 -8.04 48.58
N THR A 113 -18.63 -7.89 49.90
CA THR A 113 -17.83 -6.80 50.47
C THR A 113 -16.33 -7.12 50.46
N ARG A 114 -15.48 -6.08 50.56
CA ARG A 114 -14.01 -6.23 50.49
C ARG A 114 -13.41 -7.11 51.60
N HIS A 115 -14.10 -7.25 52.73
CA HIS A 115 -13.66 -8.05 53.89
C HIS A 115 -14.24 -9.47 53.92
N VAL A 116 -14.86 -9.93 52.83
CA VAL A 116 -15.51 -11.25 52.76
C VAL A 116 -14.51 -12.40 52.79
N THR A 117 -14.91 -13.52 53.39
CA THR A 117 -14.12 -14.77 53.45
C THR A 117 -14.09 -15.50 52.10
N SER A 118 -13.06 -16.32 51.85
CA SER A 118 -12.96 -17.10 50.60
C SER A 118 -14.13 -18.07 50.39
N GLN A 119 -14.74 -18.55 51.48
CA GLN A 119 -15.92 -19.42 51.44
C GLN A 119 -17.17 -18.69 50.95
N GLU A 120 -17.36 -17.45 51.36
CA GLU A 120 -18.46 -16.59 50.93
C GLU A 120 -18.32 -16.14 49.47
N ILE A 121 -17.10 -15.85 48.99
CA ILE A 121 -16.80 -15.62 47.56
C ILE A 121 -17.21 -16.85 46.73
N ARG A 122 -16.84 -18.05 47.17
CA ARG A 122 -17.25 -19.32 46.51
C ARG A 122 -18.75 -19.52 46.50
N LYS A 123 -19.46 -19.13 47.56
CA LYS A 123 -20.91 -19.25 47.65
C LYS A 123 -21.63 -18.25 46.73
N ALA A 124 -21.17 -16.99 46.71
CA ALA A 124 -21.70 -15.96 45.82
C ALA A 124 -21.50 -16.33 44.35
N TYR A 125 -20.31 -16.81 43.98
CA TYR A 125 -20.01 -17.30 42.63
C TYR A 125 -20.94 -18.45 42.22
N LYS A 126 -21.15 -19.45 43.08
CA LYS A 126 -22.05 -20.58 42.78
C LYS A 126 -23.50 -20.15 42.53
N ASN A 127 -23.98 -19.14 43.27
CA ASN A 127 -25.33 -18.62 43.09
C ASN A 127 -25.46 -17.85 41.76
N LEU A 128 -24.51 -16.95 41.47
CA LEU A 128 -24.50 -16.15 40.25
C LEU A 128 -24.30 -16.98 38.99
N VAL A 129 -23.45 -18.00 39.03
CA VAL A 129 -23.26 -18.96 37.91
C VAL A 129 -24.53 -19.73 37.63
N LYS A 130 -25.31 -20.09 38.66
CA LYS A 130 -26.59 -20.79 38.50
C LYS A 130 -27.67 -19.89 37.88
N GLU A 131 -27.64 -18.60 38.19
CA GLU A 131 -28.59 -17.59 37.70
C GLU A 131 -28.28 -17.08 36.30
N TRP A 132 -26.99 -16.97 35.93
CA TRP A 132 -26.55 -16.40 34.65
C TRP A 132 -25.98 -17.44 33.68
N HIS A 133 -26.23 -18.73 33.92
CA HIS A 133 -25.77 -19.78 33.01
C HIS A 133 -26.43 -19.62 31.64
N PRO A 134 -25.66 -19.60 30.53
CA PRO A 134 -26.21 -19.39 29.19
C PRO A 134 -27.22 -20.47 28.78
N ASP A 135 -27.03 -21.71 29.23
CA ASP A 135 -27.98 -22.82 28.94
C ASP A 135 -29.27 -22.80 29.78
N LYS A 136 -29.34 -22.01 30.86
CA LYS A 136 -30.53 -21.96 31.74
C LYS A 136 -31.35 -20.68 31.60
N THR A 137 -30.79 -19.67 30.94
CA THR A 137 -31.33 -18.30 30.96
C THR A 137 -31.26 -17.70 29.56
N ASP A 138 -32.41 -17.47 28.93
CA ASP A 138 -32.52 -16.93 27.56
C ASP A 138 -32.26 -15.40 27.47
N HIS A 139 -31.61 -14.80 28.48
CA HIS A 139 -31.34 -13.36 28.46
C HIS A 139 -30.16 -13.04 27.52
N PRO A 140 -30.28 -12.09 26.57
CA PRO A 140 -29.22 -11.77 25.59
C PRO A 140 -27.94 -11.16 26.21
N ALA A 141 -27.92 -10.96 27.52
CA ALA A 141 -26.78 -10.46 28.29
C ALA A 141 -26.16 -11.51 29.23
N ALA A 142 -26.70 -12.74 29.25
CA ALA A 142 -26.25 -13.81 30.14
C ALA A 142 -24.79 -14.19 29.89
N GLU A 143 -24.39 -14.30 28.61
CA GLU A 143 -23.01 -14.64 28.23
C GLU A 143 -22.01 -13.56 28.71
N ASN A 144 -22.32 -12.28 28.49
CA ASN A 144 -21.45 -11.18 28.93
C ASN A 144 -21.36 -11.11 30.47
N LYS A 145 -22.48 -11.31 31.17
CA LYS A 145 -22.52 -11.34 32.64
C LYS A 145 -21.74 -12.52 33.22
N PHE A 146 -21.87 -13.69 32.60
CA PHE A 146 -21.17 -14.90 33.01
C PHE A 146 -19.65 -14.74 32.93
N VAL A 147 -19.16 -14.13 31.85
CA VAL A 147 -17.73 -13.80 31.69
C VAL A 147 -17.26 -12.79 32.74
N GLU A 148 -18.07 -11.77 33.05
CA GLU A 148 -17.77 -10.76 34.08
C GLU A 148 -17.65 -11.41 35.47
N ILE A 149 -18.62 -12.25 35.85
CA ILE A 149 -18.69 -12.97 37.14
C ILE A 149 -17.49 -13.92 37.30
N THR A 150 -17.11 -14.63 36.24
CA THR A 150 -16.01 -15.60 36.27
C THR A 150 -14.66 -14.90 36.47
N LYS A 151 -14.41 -13.80 35.75
CA LYS A 151 -13.20 -12.99 35.91
C LYS A 151 -13.07 -12.39 37.32
N ALA A 152 -14.18 -11.92 37.89
CA ALA A 152 -14.20 -11.40 39.25
C ALA A 152 -13.88 -12.49 40.29
N TYR A 153 -14.38 -13.71 40.09
CA TYR A 153 -14.07 -14.85 40.96
C TYR A 153 -12.60 -15.28 40.86
N GLU A 154 -12.03 -15.38 39.66
CA GLU A 154 -10.61 -15.77 39.47
C GLU A 154 -9.64 -14.81 40.16
N LEU A 155 -9.94 -13.52 40.15
CA LEU A 155 -9.14 -12.51 40.82
C LEU A 155 -9.26 -12.57 42.35
N LEU A 156 -10.46 -12.84 42.87
CA LEU A 156 -10.74 -12.86 44.32
C LEU A 156 -10.51 -14.24 44.98
N ALA A 157 -10.48 -15.33 44.21
CA ALA A 157 -10.33 -16.69 44.72
C ALA A 157 -8.91 -17.01 45.18
N ASP A 158 -7.89 -16.40 44.55
CA ASP A 158 -6.49 -16.53 44.95
C ASP A 158 -6.12 -15.42 45.96
N PRO A 159 -5.70 -15.78 47.19
CA PRO A 159 -5.34 -14.81 48.21
C PRO A 159 -4.19 -13.88 47.80
N GLU A 160 -3.23 -14.34 46.99
CA GLU A 160 -2.12 -13.50 46.53
C GLU A 160 -2.58 -12.49 45.48
N ARG A 161 -3.47 -12.89 44.57
CA ARG A 161 -4.02 -12.02 43.51
C ARG A 161 -4.99 -11.00 44.10
N ARG A 162 -5.85 -11.44 45.03
CA ARG A 162 -6.74 -10.56 45.80
C ARG A 162 -5.96 -9.51 46.58
N LYS A 163 -4.88 -9.90 47.26
CA LYS A 163 -4.03 -8.95 48.00
C LYS A 163 -3.36 -7.93 47.06
N LYS A 164 -2.83 -8.35 45.92
CA LYS A 164 -2.24 -7.43 44.92
C LYS A 164 -3.27 -6.46 44.35
N PHE A 165 -4.49 -6.94 44.09
CA PHE A 165 -5.60 -6.09 43.68
C PHE A 165 -5.97 -5.10 44.80
N ASP A 166 -6.00 -5.54 46.05
CA ASP A 166 -6.33 -4.70 47.18
C ASP A 166 -5.26 -3.62 47.47
N ASP A 167 -3.98 -3.97 47.34
CA ASP A 167 -2.85 -3.09 47.65
C ASP A 167 -2.56 -2.08 46.53
N HIS A 168 -2.78 -2.46 45.26
CA HIS A 168 -2.33 -1.68 44.11
C HIS A 168 -3.40 -1.40 43.04
N GLY A 169 -4.60 -1.95 43.15
CA GLY A 169 -5.66 -1.79 42.13
C GLY A 169 -5.30 -2.40 40.77
N ILE A 170 -4.33 -3.33 40.73
CA ILE A 170 -3.77 -3.90 39.50
C ILE A 170 -4.62 -5.09 39.05
N THR A 171 -5.25 -4.96 37.89
CA THR A 171 -5.92 -6.06 37.15
C THR A 171 -4.95 -6.77 36.19
N GLU A 172 -5.30 -7.98 35.75
CA GLU A 172 -4.43 -8.90 34.99
C GLU A 172 -3.71 -8.30 33.77
N GLU A 173 -4.25 -7.26 33.13
CA GLU A 173 -3.62 -6.57 31.99
C GLU A 173 -2.25 -5.95 32.32
N ASN A 174 -1.98 -5.67 33.60
CA ASN A 174 -0.72 -5.09 34.06
C ASN A 174 0.28 -6.12 34.60
N MET A 175 -0.13 -7.38 34.82
CA MET A 175 0.72 -8.41 35.44
C MET A 175 1.63 -9.15 34.44
N SER A 176 1.41 -8.97 33.13
CA SER A 176 2.16 -9.63 32.06
C SER A 176 3.58 -9.08 31.82
N ARG A 177 4.09 -8.18 32.67
CA ARG A 177 5.42 -7.57 32.50
C ARG A 177 6.49 -8.01 33.50
N GLN A 178 6.21 -8.89 34.46
CA GLN A 178 7.26 -9.25 35.42
C GLN A 178 7.09 -10.63 36.06
N LYS A 179 7.44 -11.70 35.33
CA LYS A 179 8.45 -12.69 35.76
C LYS A 179 8.54 -13.86 34.78
N GLN A 180 9.77 -14.16 34.41
CA GLN A 180 10.22 -15.36 33.72
C GLN A 180 10.86 -16.28 34.79
N SER A 181 10.66 -17.60 34.66
CA SER A 181 11.35 -18.68 35.36
C SER A 181 11.00 -18.96 36.84
N SER A 182 10.14 -19.96 37.06
CA SER A 182 10.40 -21.05 38.01
C SER A 182 9.46 -22.22 37.73
N ASN A 183 10.04 -23.39 37.44
CA ASN A 183 9.34 -24.68 37.39
C ASN A 183 8.62 -24.96 38.72
N PHE A 184 7.30 -25.07 38.71
CA PHE A 184 6.54 -25.83 39.71
C PHE A 184 5.35 -26.51 39.01
N HIS A 185 5.41 -27.84 38.93
CA HIS A 185 4.23 -28.68 38.80
C HIS A 185 3.43 -28.50 40.10
N MET A 186 2.28 -27.86 40.02
CA MET A 186 1.25 -27.96 41.05
C MET A 186 -0.03 -28.41 40.36
N ASN A 187 -0.60 -29.51 40.87
CA ASN A 187 -1.91 -29.98 40.46
C ASN A 187 -2.92 -28.86 40.73
N ASP A 188 -3.65 -28.44 39.70
CA ASP A 188 -4.66 -27.40 39.83
C ASP A 188 -5.77 -27.87 40.80
N PRO A 189 -6.09 -27.10 41.85
CA PRO A 189 -7.21 -27.39 42.78
C PRO A 189 -8.59 -27.42 42.11
N ILE A 190 -8.64 -27.08 40.82
CA ILE A 190 -9.80 -27.03 39.95
C ILE A 190 -10.19 -28.45 39.51
N ASP A 191 -9.20 -29.30 39.21
CA ASP A 191 -9.44 -30.70 38.80
C ASP A 191 -10.04 -31.55 39.93
N GLU A 192 -9.73 -31.23 41.19
CA GLU A 192 -10.26 -31.96 42.35
C GLU A 192 -11.72 -31.56 42.66
N LEU A 193 -12.09 -30.30 42.40
CA LEU A 193 -13.45 -29.78 42.63
C LEU A 193 -14.45 -30.28 41.56
N PHE A 194 -14.01 -30.43 40.31
CA PHE A 194 -14.87 -30.93 39.22
C PHE A 194 -15.02 -32.46 39.22
N ASN A 195 -14.11 -33.20 39.88
CA ASN A 195 -14.24 -34.65 40.07
C ASN A 195 -15.05 -35.07 41.32
N SER A 196 -15.27 -34.18 42.29
CA SER A 196 -15.96 -34.52 43.55
C SER A 196 -17.50 -34.35 43.52
N GLY A 197 -18.06 -33.82 42.42
CA GLY A 197 -19.51 -33.73 42.20
C GLY A 197 -19.97 -34.74 41.16
N ASN A 198 -21.19 -35.27 41.30
CA ASN A 198 -21.84 -36.26 40.41
C ASN A 198 -22.05 -35.83 38.93
N PHE A 199 -21.28 -34.87 38.41
CA PHE A 199 -21.27 -34.46 37.01
C PHE A 199 -20.12 -35.13 36.26
N LYS A 200 -20.32 -36.38 35.82
CA LYS A 200 -19.38 -37.06 34.91
C LYS A 200 -19.47 -36.43 33.51
N PHE A 201 -18.63 -35.44 33.21
CA PHE A 201 -18.32 -35.08 31.82
C PHE A 201 -17.23 -36.01 31.30
N HIS A 202 -17.58 -36.89 30.36
CA HIS A 202 -16.61 -37.64 29.56
C HIS A 202 -15.95 -36.69 28.55
N TYR A 203 -14.93 -35.93 28.97
CA TYR A 203 -13.93 -35.44 28.04
C TYR A 203 -13.05 -36.64 27.68
N GLN A 204 -13.42 -37.40 26.64
CA GLN A 204 -12.41 -38.16 25.92
C GLN A 204 -11.35 -37.15 25.50
N SER A 205 -10.15 -37.31 26.04
CA SER A 205 -8.95 -36.56 25.72
C SER A 205 -8.76 -36.46 24.20
N ARG A 206 -9.33 -35.41 23.59
CA ARG A 206 -8.97 -34.97 22.25
C ARG A 206 -7.64 -34.24 22.39
N ASP A 207 -6.65 -34.73 21.67
CA ASP A 207 -5.23 -34.42 21.86
C ASP A 207 -4.92 -32.97 21.45
N VAL A 208 -5.15 -32.00 22.34
CA VAL A 208 -4.57 -30.64 22.20
C VAL A 208 -3.03 -30.74 22.09
N SER A 209 -2.45 -31.82 22.64
CA SER A 209 -1.06 -32.24 22.46
C SER A 209 -0.62 -32.32 20.99
N PHE A 210 -1.51 -32.71 20.08
CA PHE A 210 -1.22 -32.83 18.65
C PHE A 210 -0.94 -31.46 18.02
N PHE A 211 -1.74 -30.45 18.33
CA PHE A 211 -1.51 -29.10 17.82
C PHE A 211 -0.28 -28.44 18.42
N HIS A 212 0.08 -28.75 19.67
CA HIS A 212 1.31 -28.25 20.27
C HIS A 212 2.57 -28.81 19.60
N LYS A 213 2.57 -30.11 19.23
CA LYS A 213 3.72 -30.75 18.55
C LYS A 213 4.07 -30.11 17.21
N MET A 214 3.09 -29.56 16.50
CA MET A 214 3.26 -28.89 15.20
C MET A 214 3.33 -27.37 15.31
N SER A 215 3.31 -26.83 16.54
CA SER A 215 3.20 -25.38 16.72
C SER A 215 4.50 -24.65 16.37
N ILE A 216 4.38 -23.54 15.64
CA ILE A 216 5.51 -22.69 15.26
C ILE A 216 5.46 -21.33 15.94
N SER A 217 6.65 -20.78 16.18
CA SER A 217 6.83 -19.41 16.65
C SER A 217 6.84 -18.39 15.50
N TYR A 218 6.60 -17.12 15.83
CA TYR A 218 6.71 -16.03 14.86
C TYR A 218 8.12 -15.93 14.24
N ARG A 219 9.17 -16.19 15.03
CA ARG A 219 10.56 -16.13 14.55
C ARG A 219 10.84 -17.20 13.50
N THR A 220 10.36 -18.42 13.74
CA THR A 220 10.47 -19.53 12.78
C THR A 220 9.73 -19.18 11.49
N TYR A 221 8.53 -18.59 11.61
CA TYR A 221 7.78 -18.15 10.44
C TYR A 221 8.58 -17.16 9.57
N ASP A 222 9.13 -16.09 10.14
CA ASP A 222 9.82 -15.04 9.36
C ASP A 222 11.15 -15.52 8.77
N ASN A 223 11.93 -16.27 9.55
CA ASN A 223 13.28 -16.68 9.16
C ASN A 223 13.34 -17.94 8.29
N THR A 224 12.32 -18.80 8.37
CA THR A 224 12.37 -20.12 7.68
C THR A 224 11.20 -20.34 6.74
N ILE A 225 9.98 -20.03 7.15
CA ILE A 225 8.78 -20.31 6.35
C ILE A 225 8.63 -19.31 5.22
N VAL A 226 8.73 -18.01 5.51
CA VAL A 226 8.65 -16.95 4.49
C VAL A 226 9.66 -17.17 3.34
N PRO A 227 10.97 -17.39 3.58
CA PRO A 227 11.91 -17.63 2.47
C PRO A 227 11.70 -18.99 1.77
N ARG A 228 11.26 -20.03 2.48
CA ARG A 228 10.94 -21.32 1.83
C ARG A 228 9.62 -21.28 1.05
N SER A 229 8.73 -20.34 1.36
CA SER A 229 7.42 -20.20 0.71
C SER A 229 7.48 -19.83 -0.78
N TYR A 230 8.64 -19.37 -1.26
CA TYR A 230 8.91 -19.12 -2.68
C TYR A 230 9.03 -20.41 -3.51
N ARG A 231 9.23 -21.58 -2.87
CA ARG A 231 9.31 -22.89 -3.53
C ARG A 231 8.21 -23.86 -3.10
N THR A 232 7.80 -23.81 -1.84
CA THR A 232 6.81 -24.73 -1.28
C THR A 232 5.74 -23.98 -0.49
N PRO A 233 4.44 -24.18 -0.73
CA PRO A 233 3.39 -23.56 0.08
C PRO A 233 3.37 -24.08 1.51
N TYR A 234 3.00 -23.19 2.43
CA TYR A 234 2.73 -23.57 3.81
C TYR A 234 1.27 -23.29 4.16
N LEU A 235 0.63 -24.25 4.81
CA LEU A 235 -0.73 -24.13 5.34
C LEU A 235 -0.64 -24.05 6.86
N ILE A 236 -1.12 -22.94 7.43
CA ILE A 236 -0.95 -22.59 8.84
C ILE A 236 -2.32 -22.53 9.50
N LEU A 237 -2.55 -23.39 10.49
CA LEU A 237 -3.76 -23.39 11.30
C LEU A 237 -3.53 -22.64 12.61
N PHE A 238 -4.25 -21.53 12.80
CA PHE A 238 -4.30 -20.79 14.05
C PHE A 238 -5.37 -21.38 14.97
N TYR A 239 -4.94 -21.79 16.17
CA TYR A 239 -5.79 -22.40 17.17
C TYR A 239 -5.61 -21.75 18.55
N TYR A 240 -6.51 -22.11 19.45
CA TYR A 240 -6.44 -21.79 20.87
C TYR A 240 -6.86 -23.02 21.67
N ASP A 241 -6.28 -23.22 22.86
CA ASP A 241 -6.50 -24.42 23.67
C ASP A 241 -7.96 -24.53 24.14
N TRP A 242 -8.60 -23.40 24.46
CA TRP A 242 -10.01 -23.32 24.93
C TRP A 242 -11.02 -23.02 23.82
N CYS A 243 -10.77 -23.51 22.61
CA CYS A 243 -11.62 -23.27 21.43
C CYS A 243 -12.32 -24.57 21.00
N PHE A 244 -13.62 -24.69 21.27
CA PHE A 244 -14.40 -25.89 20.97
C PHE A 244 -14.43 -26.23 19.46
N THR A 245 -14.54 -25.21 18.61
CA THR A 245 -14.47 -25.34 17.16
C THR A 245 -13.08 -25.78 16.67
N CYS A 246 -12.01 -25.40 17.39
CA CYS A 246 -10.64 -25.85 17.11
C CYS A 246 -10.44 -27.33 17.47
N ILE A 247 -11.13 -27.84 18.49
CA ILE A 247 -11.12 -29.27 18.81
C ILE A 247 -11.92 -30.08 17.77
N GLN A 248 -13.01 -29.52 17.25
CA GLN A 248 -13.81 -30.17 16.22
C GLN A 248 -13.10 -30.29 14.86
N ILE A 249 -12.14 -29.41 14.55
CA ILE A 249 -11.42 -29.42 13.27
C ILE A 249 -10.30 -30.46 13.19
N GLU A 250 -9.82 -30.96 14.33
CA GLU A 250 -8.72 -31.92 14.43
C GLU A 250 -8.82 -33.11 13.46
N PRO A 251 -9.94 -33.86 13.35
CA PRO A 251 -10.05 -34.96 12.39
C PRO A 251 -9.96 -34.50 10.93
N THR A 252 -10.48 -33.33 10.61
CA THR A 252 -10.37 -32.74 9.26
C THR A 252 -8.93 -32.30 8.97
N TRP A 253 -8.23 -31.76 9.97
CA TRP A 253 -6.82 -31.39 9.85
C TRP A 253 -5.92 -32.60 9.63
N ARG A 254 -6.16 -33.72 10.31
CA ARG A 254 -5.44 -34.98 10.05
C ARG A 254 -5.63 -35.47 8.61
N ARG A 255 -6.88 -35.50 8.13
CA ARG A 255 -7.15 -35.86 6.72
C ARG A 255 -6.44 -34.91 5.74
N LEU A 256 -6.37 -33.62 6.05
CA LEU A 256 -5.62 -32.66 5.24
C LEU A 256 -4.11 -32.95 5.23
N ILE A 257 -3.54 -33.37 6.36
CA ILE A 257 -2.13 -33.78 6.42
C ILE A 257 -1.92 -34.99 5.51
N ASP A 258 -2.73 -36.03 5.68
CA ASP A 258 -2.62 -37.27 4.91
C ASP A 258 -2.77 -37.04 3.40
N GLU A 259 -3.63 -36.11 2.99
CA GLU A 259 -3.84 -35.79 1.57
C GLU A 259 -2.85 -34.78 0.99
N LEU A 260 -2.47 -33.72 1.72
CA LEU A 260 -1.73 -32.58 1.15
C LEU A 260 -0.23 -32.64 1.40
N GLU A 261 0.21 -33.25 2.50
CA GLU A 261 1.64 -33.41 2.78
C GLU A 261 2.38 -34.21 1.71
N PRO A 262 1.89 -35.39 1.23
CA PRO A 262 2.58 -36.13 0.18
C PRO A 262 2.62 -35.38 -1.16
N ILE A 263 1.68 -34.45 -1.38
CA ILE A 263 1.65 -33.64 -2.60
C ILE A 263 2.70 -32.52 -2.57
N GLY A 264 3.20 -32.16 -1.38
CA GLY A 264 4.27 -31.17 -1.19
C GLY A 264 3.83 -29.86 -0.52
N ILE A 265 2.64 -29.82 0.09
CA ILE A 265 2.21 -28.70 0.95
C ILE A 265 2.69 -28.98 2.36
N LYS A 266 3.30 -28.00 3.02
CA LYS A 266 3.72 -28.14 4.42
C LYS A 266 2.66 -27.60 5.37
N LEU A 267 2.14 -28.44 6.25
CA LEU A 267 1.12 -28.08 7.23
C LEU A 267 1.77 -27.80 8.58
N VAL A 268 1.33 -26.73 9.22
CA VAL A 268 1.87 -26.25 10.50
C VAL A 268 0.76 -25.60 11.32
N THR A 269 0.93 -25.54 12.63
CA THR A 269 -0.05 -24.92 13.53
C THR A 269 0.56 -23.73 14.26
N ALA A 270 -0.26 -22.80 14.73
CA ALA A 270 0.19 -21.64 15.47
C ALA A 270 -0.80 -21.32 16.60
N HIS A 271 -0.27 -21.14 17.81
CA HIS A 271 -1.12 -20.78 18.94
C HIS A 271 -1.37 -19.27 18.94
N ALA A 272 -2.63 -18.87 18.78
CA ALA A 272 -2.98 -17.47 18.51
C ALA A 272 -2.67 -16.51 19.69
N GLU A 273 -2.84 -16.98 20.94
CA GLU A 273 -2.58 -16.15 22.12
C GLU A 273 -1.07 -16.00 22.44
N ARG A 274 -0.32 -17.11 22.51
CA ARG A 274 1.14 -17.09 22.71
C ARG A 274 1.85 -16.24 21.64
N GLU A 275 1.38 -16.29 20.40
CA GLU A 275 2.00 -15.61 19.26
C GLU A 275 1.07 -14.54 18.66
N THR A 276 0.59 -13.60 19.49
CA THR A 276 -0.31 -12.52 19.02
C THR A 276 0.28 -11.69 17.88
N SER A 277 1.58 -11.40 17.88
CA SER A 277 2.27 -10.69 16.80
C SER A 277 2.18 -11.45 15.47
N PHE A 278 2.25 -12.78 15.53
CA PHE A 278 2.13 -13.62 14.35
C PHE A 278 0.70 -13.58 13.79
N ALA A 279 -0.30 -13.79 14.67
CA ALA A 279 -1.71 -13.73 14.31
C ALA A 279 -2.09 -12.37 13.71
N ARG A 280 -1.59 -11.27 14.28
CA ARG A 280 -1.80 -9.90 13.76
C ARG A 280 -1.15 -9.69 12.39
N LYS A 281 0.08 -10.18 12.17
CA LYS A 281 0.77 -10.03 10.87
C LYS A 281 0.04 -10.78 9.75
N VAL A 282 -0.49 -11.96 10.05
CA VAL A 282 -1.25 -12.76 9.08
C VAL A 282 -2.68 -12.23 8.87
N GLY A 283 -3.20 -11.40 9.78
CA GLY A 283 -4.55 -10.84 9.69
C GLY A 283 -5.62 -11.80 10.19
N VAL A 284 -5.32 -12.57 11.24
CA VAL A 284 -6.27 -13.51 11.86
C VAL A 284 -7.30 -12.73 12.69
N HIS A 285 -8.58 -12.86 12.35
CA HIS A 285 -9.68 -12.16 13.04
C HIS A 285 -10.59 -13.09 13.87
N SER A 286 -10.62 -14.37 13.55
CA SER A 286 -11.45 -15.38 14.25
C SER A 286 -10.68 -16.69 14.40
N LEU A 287 -11.06 -17.54 15.35
CA LEU A 287 -10.44 -18.85 15.58
C LEU A 287 -11.50 -19.96 15.48
N PRO A 288 -11.17 -21.15 14.94
CA PRO A 288 -9.94 -21.47 14.22
C PRO A 288 -9.84 -20.73 12.90
N CYS A 289 -8.63 -20.38 12.48
CA CYS A 289 -8.39 -19.71 11.21
C CYS A 289 -7.26 -20.41 10.44
N LEU A 290 -7.50 -20.62 9.15
CA LEU A 290 -6.55 -21.24 8.26
C LEU A 290 -5.93 -20.17 7.35
N ALA A 291 -4.61 -20.17 7.24
CA ALA A 291 -3.89 -19.26 6.36
C ALA A 291 -2.94 -20.04 5.45
N VAL A 292 -2.83 -19.62 4.19
CA VAL A 292 -1.84 -20.15 3.24
C VAL A 292 -0.74 -19.14 3.07
N THR A 293 0.51 -19.56 3.22
CA THR A 293 1.69 -18.74 2.93
C THR A 293 2.36 -19.19 1.64
N LEU A 294 2.38 -18.30 0.65
CA LEU A 294 2.87 -18.50 -0.72
C LEU A 294 3.61 -17.24 -1.18
N ASP A 295 4.78 -17.38 -1.81
CA ASP A 295 5.58 -16.26 -2.35
C ASP A 295 5.83 -15.12 -1.33
N GLY A 296 6.06 -15.51 -0.08
CA GLY A 296 6.31 -14.61 1.06
C GLY A 296 5.06 -13.91 1.60
N ARG A 297 3.85 -14.35 1.21
CA ARG A 297 2.58 -13.72 1.63
C ARG A 297 1.65 -14.72 2.25
N SER A 298 0.92 -14.27 3.26
CA SER A 298 -0.13 -15.06 3.89
C SER A 298 -1.50 -14.55 3.48
N SER A 299 -2.35 -15.45 2.99
CA SER A 299 -3.76 -15.20 2.70
C SER A 299 -4.62 -16.05 3.63
N VAL A 300 -5.63 -15.44 4.24
CA VAL A 300 -6.56 -16.11 5.17
C VAL A 300 -7.72 -16.76 4.43
N TYR A 301 -8.09 -17.97 4.85
CA TYR A 301 -9.30 -18.67 4.43
C TYR A 301 -10.51 -18.07 5.17
N LYS A 302 -11.42 -17.45 4.41
CA LYS A 302 -12.55 -16.67 4.97
C LYS A 302 -13.85 -17.46 5.15
N GLU A 303 -13.92 -18.70 4.67
CA GLU A 303 -15.16 -19.48 4.78
C GLU A 303 -15.31 -20.13 6.16
N SER A 304 -16.55 -20.22 6.63
CA SER A 304 -16.88 -20.82 7.93
C SER A 304 -16.79 -22.34 7.95
N LEU A 305 -16.89 -22.99 6.78
CA LEU A 305 -16.91 -24.45 6.68
C LEU A 305 -15.56 -24.98 6.20
N PHE A 306 -14.89 -25.75 7.08
CA PHE A 306 -13.64 -26.43 6.77
C PHE A 306 -13.92 -27.74 6.01
N ASN A 307 -14.04 -27.63 4.69
CA ASN A 307 -14.11 -28.79 3.79
C ASN A 307 -12.79 -28.92 3.01
N VAL A 308 -12.25 -30.13 2.95
CA VAL A 308 -11.01 -30.46 2.24
C VAL A 308 -11.03 -29.97 0.80
N ASN A 309 -12.12 -30.22 0.07
CA ASN A 309 -12.24 -29.82 -1.34
C ASN A 309 -12.18 -28.30 -1.52
N LYS A 310 -12.83 -27.55 -0.62
CA LYS A 310 -12.82 -26.08 -0.65
C LYS A 310 -11.46 -25.51 -0.26
N ILE A 311 -10.75 -26.14 0.67
CA ILE A 311 -9.40 -25.75 1.05
C ILE A 311 -8.43 -25.99 -0.12
N VAL A 312 -8.56 -27.12 -0.82
CA VAL A 312 -7.81 -27.41 -2.05
C VAL A 312 -8.08 -26.38 -3.13
N GLU A 313 -9.35 -26.00 -3.35
CA GLU A 313 -9.72 -24.96 -4.30
C GLU A 313 -9.19 -23.57 -3.90
N PHE A 314 -9.26 -23.24 -2.62
CA PHE A 314 -8.67 -22.01 -2.06
C PHE A 314 -7.16 -21.97 -2.31
N VAL A 315 -6.43 -23.03 -1.96
CA VAL A 315 -4.99 -23.14 -2.21
C VAL A 315 -4.69 -22.98 -3.70
N ARG A 316 -5.46 -23.64 -4.57
CA ARG A 316 -5.32 -23.53 -6.04
C ARG A 316 -5.49 -22.10 -6.52
N SER A 317 -6.47 -21.36 -5.98
CA SER A 317 -6.76 -19.98 -6.38
C SER A 317 -5.64 -18.98 -6.04
N LYS A 318 -4.77 -19.32 -5.07
CA LYS A 318 -3.68 -18.46 -4.62
C LYS A 318 -2.38 -18.62 -5.41
N PHE A 319 -2.30 -19.61 -6.31
CA PHE A 319 -1.15 -19.74 -7.19
C PHE A 319 -1.16 -18.69 -8.33
N PRO A 320 0.01 -18.24 -8.79
CA PRO A 320 0.10 -17.28 -9.88
C PRO A 320 -0.49 -17.81 -11.21
N TYR A 321 -1.16 -16.92 -11.94
CA TYR A 321 -2.05 -17.21 -13.08
C TYR A 321 -1.36 -17.72 -14.38
N LYS A 322 -0.07 -18.09 -14.35
CA LYS A 322 0.71 -18.54 -15.53
C LYS A 322 1.77 -19.61 -15.21
N LEU A 323 1.57 -20.43 -14.19
CA LEU A 323 2.53 -21.51 -13.88
C LEU A 323 2.57 -22.61 -14.95
N ILE A 324 1.40 -22.95 -15.49
CA ILE A 324 1.23 -24.01 -16.49
C ILE A 324 0.47 -23.42 -17.67
N GLN A 325 1.06 -23.53 -18.86
CA GLN A 325 0.45 -23.04 -20.10
C GLN A 325 -0.34 -24.18 -20.77
N ASN A 326 -1.57 -23.92 -21.19
CA ASN A 326 -2.31 -24.89 -22.00
C ASN A 326 -1.73 -24.92 -23.42
N ILE A 327 -1.42 -26.12 -23.90
CA ILE A 327 -0.76 -26.37 -25.19
C ILE A 327 -1.75 -27.00 -26.15
N ASN A 328 -1.85 -26.38 -27.33
CA ASN A 328 -2.62 -26.85 -28.47
C ASN A 328 -1.67 -27.02 -29.67
N GLU A 329 -2.14 -27.62 -30.76
CA GLU A 329 -1.36 -27.81 -32.00
C GLU A 329 -0.71 -26.52 -32.52
N ASN A 330 -1.40 -25.38 -32.45
CA ASN A 330 -0.87 -24.10 -32.95
C ASN A 330 0.25 -23.51 -32.08
N ASN A 331 0.38 -23.95 -30.82
CA ASN A 331 1.25 -23.32 -29.82
C ASN A 331 2.44 -24.19 -29.41
N ILE A 332 2.42 -25.49 -29.74
CA ILE A 332 3.43 -26.43 -29.29
C ILE A 332 4.83 -26.06 -29.79
N ASP A 333 4.96 -25.67 -31.05
CA ASP A 333 6.26 -25.34 -31.63
C ASP A 333 6.81 -24.04 -31.03
N GLN A 334 5.95 -23.05 -30.76
CA GLN A 334 6.35 -21.84 -30.05
C GLN A 334 6.82 -22.13 -28.61
N PHE A 335 6.13 -23.04 -27.92
CA PHE A 335 6.49 -23.43 -26.56
C PHE A 335 7.81 -24.21 -26.53
N LEU A 336 8.00 -25.16 -27.44
CA LEU A 336 9.19 -26.03 -27.53
C LEU A 336 10.42 -25.36 -28.18
N SER A 337 10.29 -24.19 -28.81
CA SER A 337 11.42 -23.45 -29.44
C SER A 337 11.96 -22.30 -28.58
N GLY A 338 11.23 -21.86 -27.55
CA GLY A 338 11.52 -20.62 -26.81
C GLY A 338 12.66 -20.65 -25.77
N TRP A 339 13.77 -21.36 -25.97
CA TRP A 339 14.82 -21.62 -24.96
C TRP A 339 15.63 -20.41 -24.47
N VAL A 340 15.34 -19.20 -24.96
CA VAL A 340 16.01 -17.94 -24.56
C VAL A 340 15.87 -17.66 -23.06
N ASP A 341 14.83 -18.19 -22.43
CA ASP A 341 14.58 -18.05 -20.99
C ASP A 341 15.43 -18.96 -20.10
N ASN A 342 16.34 -19.76 -20.67
CA ASN A 342 17.24 -20.69 -19.95
C ASN A 342 16.51 -21.76 -19.12
N ARG A 343 15.28 -22.13 -19.52
CA ARG A 343 14.45 -23.13 -18.81
C ARG A 343 14.19 -24.37 -19.66
N ILE A 344 14.08 -25.51 -19.00
CA ILE A 344 13.65 -26.77 -19.58
C ILE A 344 12.16 -26.74 -19.92
N ARG A 345 11.73 -27.47 -20.95
CA ARG A 345 10.31 -27.59 -21.30
C ARG A 345 9.76 -28.92 -20.81
N ALA A 346 8.71 -28.87 -20.01
CA ALA A 346 7.99 -30.04 -19.53
C ALA A 346 6.57 -30.04 -20.11
N LEU A 347 6.15 -31.13 -20.74
CA LEU A 347 4.77 -31.34 -21.19
C LEU A 347 4.10 -32.41 -20.35
N ILE A 348 2.94 -32.08 -19.79
CA ILE A 348 2.09 -32.98 -19.00
C ILE A 348 0.88 -33.34 -19.84
N PHE A 349 0.62 -34.63 -19.96
CA PHE A 349 -0.52 -35.20 -20.67
C PHE A 349 -1.45 -35.89 -19.68
N GLU A 350 -2.70 -35.43 -19.63
CA GLU A 350 -3.74 -35.99 -18.75
C GLU A 350 -5.13 -35.84 -19.40
N LYS A 351 -6.06 -36.76 -19.10
CA LYS A 351 -7.44 -36.73 -19.64
C LYS A 351 -8.32 -35.61 -19.04
N LEU A 352 -7.98 -35.13 -17.84
CA LEU A 352 -8.75 -34.11 -17.13
C LEU A 352 -8.65 -32.74 -17.84
N GLU A 353 -9.68 -31.90 -17.70
CA GLU A 353 -9.66 -30.56 -18.29
C GLU A 353 -8.72 -29.59 -17.55
N LEU A 354 -8.60 -29.76 -16.23
CA LEU A 354 -7.76 -28.92 -15.38
C LEU A 354 -6.61 -29.73 -14.80
N PRO A 355 -5.37 -29.20 -14.78
CA PRO A 355 -4.24 -29.90 -14.19
C PRO A 355 -4.46 -30.10 -12.70
N ARG A 356 -4.22 -31.30 -12.16
CA ARG A 356 -4.31 -31.57 -10.71
C ARG A 356 -3.36 -30.68 -9.91
N LEU A 357 -3.71 -30.44 -8.63
CA LEU A 357 -2.92 -29.60 -7.72
C LEU A 357 -1.45 -30.06 -7.62
N ARG A 358 -1.18 -31.36 -7.68
CA ARG A 358 0.18 -31.93 -7.67
C ARG A 358 1.08 -31.37 -8.78
N TYR A 359 0.55 -31.22 -9.99
CA TYR A 359 1.32 -30.68 -11.11
C TYR A 359 1.59 -29.19 -10.93
N VAL A 360 0.61 -28.44 -10.39
CA VAL A 360 0.76 -27.03 -10.07
C VAL A 360 1.84 -26.80 -9.00
N LEU A 361 1.87 -27.67 -7.98
CA LEU A 361 2.88 -27.63 -6.92
C LEU A 361 4.29 -27.91 -7.42
N VAL A 362 4.45 -28.98 -8.22
CA VAL A 362 5.74 -29.30 -8.86
C VAL A 362 6.17 -28.16 -9.79
N ALA A 363 5.24 -27.60 -10.56
CA ALA A 363 5.51 -26.47 -11.44
C ALA A 363 5.94 -25.22 -10.67
N PHE A 364 5.32 -24.96 -9.52
CA PHE A 364 5.70 -23.86 -8.63
C PHE A 364 7.10 -24.05 -8.05
N HIS A 365 7.42 -25.26 -7.58
CA HIS A 365 8.74 -25.57 -7.02
C HIS A 365 9.87 -25.38 -8.02
N HIS A 366 9.65 -25.80 -9.28
CA HIS A 366 10.67 -25.79 -10.34
C HIS A 366 10.55 -24.60 -11.32
N ARG A 367 9.77 -23.57 -10.99
CA ARG A 367 9.43 -22.44 -11.89
C ARG A 367 10.64 -21.67 -12.46
N GLU A 368 11.75 -21.67 -11.72
CA GLU A 368 13.00 -21.00 -12.09
C GLU A 368 13.76 -21.76 -13.19
N ARG A 369 13.60 -23.08 -13.26
CA ARG A 369 14.39 -23.96 -14.16
C ARG A 369 13.55 -24.65 -15.23
N VAL A 370 12.24 -24.80 -15.02
CA VAL A 370 11.35 -25.54 -15.91
C VAL A 370 10.10 -24.74 -16.21
N ALA A 371 9.74 -24.66 -17.48
CA ALA A 371 8.46 -24.18 -17.95
C ALA A 371 7.53 -25.36 -18.25
N PHE A 372 6.32 -25.32 -17.69
CA PHE A 372 5.35 -26.40 -17.80
C PHE A 372 4.25 -26.09 -18.81
N GLY A 373 3.99 -27.04 -19.69
CA GLY A 373 2.88 -27.07 -20.62
C GLY A 373 1.92 -28.21 -20.27
N TYR A 374 0.63 -27.97 -20.44
CA TYR A 374 -0.43 -28.95 -20.19
C TYR A 374 -1.19 -29.24 -21.47
N VAL A 375 -1.30 -30.53 -21.80
CA VAL A 375 -2.04 -31.04 -22.95
C VAL A 375 -3.17 -31.92 -22.42
N GLN A 376 -4.40 -31.51 -22.70
CA GLN A 376 -5.57 -32.31 -22.37
C GLN A 376 -5.73 -33.43 -23.39
N MET A 377 -5.73 -34.68 -22.93
CA MET A 377 -5.97 -35.85 -23.78
C MET A 377 -7.46 -36.03 -24.06
N GLY A 378 -7.81 -36.47 -25.28
CA GLY A 378 -9.18 -36.75 -25.69
C GLY A 378 -9.88 -35.63 -26.47
N LYS A 379 -9.20 -34.49 -26.70
CA LYS A 379 -9.66 -33.46 -27.63
C LYS A 379 -9.07 -33.68 -29.03
N PRO A 380 -9.84 -33.43 -30.10
CA PRO A 380 -9.35 -33.61 -31.48
C PRO A 380 -8.15 -32.70 -31.78
N GLU A 381 -8.14 -31.47 -31.24
CA GLU A 381 -7.06 -30.47 -31.38
C GLU A 381 -5.71 -30.86 -30.74
N THR A 382 -5.65 -32.01 -30.06
CA THR A 382 -4.46 -32.48 -29.34
C THR A 382 -4.08 -33.90 -29.75
N GLU A 383 -4.90 -34.56 -30.58
CA GLU A 383 -4.67 -35.94 -30.98
C GLU A 383 -3.45 -36.04 -31.91
N ALA A 384 -3.16 -35.02 -32.72
CA ALA A 384 -1.93 -34.97 -33.51
C ALA A 384 -0.67 -34.93 -32.60
N ILE A 385 -0.74 -34.26 -31.46
CA ILE A 385 0.38 -34.20 -30.50
C ILE A 385 0.58 -35.56 -29.80
N VAL A 386 -0.52 -36.17 -29.34
CA VAL A 386 -0.50 -37.48 -28.67
C VAL A 386 0.06 -38.56 -29.59
N THR A 387 -0.32 -38.52 -30.88
CA THR A 387 0.20 -39.44 -31.91
C THR A 387 1.66 -39.15 -32.25
N LYS A 388 2.06 -37.88 -32.40
CA LYS A 388 3.45 -37.46 -32.66
C LYS A 388 4.43 -38.02 -31.63
N TYR A 389 4.10 -37.94 -30.34
CA TYR A 389 4.97 -38.40 -29.25
C TYR A 389 4.67 -39.83 -28.77
N LYS A 390 3.81 -40.58 -29.48
CA LYS A 390 3.46 -41.98 -29.19
C LYS A 390 3.02 -42.18 -27.73
N ILE A 391 2.14 -41.31 -27.24
CA ILE A 391 1.73 -41.31 -25.83
C ILE A 391 0.60 -42.34 -25.61
N PRO A 392 0.70 -43.22 -24.61
CA PRO A 392 -0.35 -44.16 -24.28
C PRO A 392 -1.62 -43.43 -23.83
N LYS A 393 -2.77 -43.74 -24.43
CA LYS A 393 -4.03 -43.04 -24.16
C LYS A 393 -4.53 -43.21 -22.71
N ASP A 394 -4.11 -44.27 -22.00
CA ASP A 394 -4.62 -44.59 -20.66
C ASP A 394 -3.76 -44.13 -19.49
N LEU A 395 -2.52 -43.72 -19.76
CA LEU A 395 -1.58 -43.30 -18.73
C LEU A 395 -1.34 -41.80 -18.78
N ASN A 396 -1.16 -41.21 -17.61
CA ASN A 396 -0.68 -39.84 -17.50
C ASN A 396 0.82 -39.85 -17.83
N THR A 397 1.26 -38.90 -18.66
CA THR A 397 2.64 -38.87 -19.14
C THR A 397 3.27 -37.49 -18.93
N LEU A 398 4.47 -37.47 -18.38
CA LEU A 398 5.34 -36.31 -18.28
C LEU A 398 6.49 -36.47 -19.28
N LEU A 399 6.64 -35.52 -20.20
CA LEU A 399 7.75 -35.45 -21.14
C LEU A 399 8.63 -34.25 -20.82
N LEU A 400 9.94 -34.45 -20.73
CA LEU A 400 10.93 -33.38 -20.60
C LEU A 400 11.68 -33.22 -21.92
N PHE A 401 11.81 -31.98 -22.36
CA PHE A 401 12.56 -31.61 -23.56
C PHE A 401 13.74 -30.74 -23.16
N ASN A 402 14.84 -30.90 -23.87
CA ASN A 402 16.06 -30.13 -23.66
C ASN A 402 16.63 -29.72 -25.01
N GLU A 403 16.33 -28.50 -25.45
CA GLU A 403 16.77 -27.86 -26.72
C GLU A 403 16.44 -28.61 -28.02
N ASN A 404 16.06 -29.88 -27.95
CA ASN A 404 15.55 -30.73 -29.01
C ASN A 404 14.03 -30.88 -28.84
N SER A 405 13.26 -30.49 -29.85
CA SER A 405 11.79 -30.56 -29.87
C SER A 405 11.24 -31.88 -30.40
N GLU A 406 12.06 -32.65 -31.14
CA GLU A 406 11.64 -33.89 -31.80
C GLU A 406 11.62 -35.06 -30.82
N LYS A 407 12.66 -35.15 -29.97
CA LYS A 407 12.83 -36.25 -29.02
C LYS A 407 12.83 -35.73 -27.58
N PRO A 408 11.97 -36.27 -26.69
CA PRO A 408 12.05 -35.97 -25.28
C PRO A 408 13.34 -36.58 -24.69
N MET A 409 13.97 -35.82 -23.80
CA MET A 409 15.13 -36.25 -23.02
C MET A 409 14.76 -37.29 -21.97
N ALA A 410 13.61 -37.10 -21.31
CA ALA A 410 13.08 -38.04 -20.34
C ALA A 410 11.56 -38.14 -20.48
N SER A 411 11.03 -39.34 -20.31
CA SER A 411 9.59 -39.61 -20.31
C SER A 411 9.23 -40.45 -19.10
N VAL A 412 8.10 -40.13 -18.47
CA VAL A 412 7.51 -40.92 -17.38
C VAL A 412 6.03 -41.09 -17.66
N SER A 413 5.58 -42.33 -17.79
CA SER A 413 4.18 -42.68 -18.03
C SER A 413 3.68 -43.60 -16.93
N MET A 414 2.72 -43.14 -16.14
CA MET A 414 2.09 -43.91 -15.06
C MET A 414 0.61 -43.52 -14.92
N LYS A 415 -0.21 -44.38 -14.31
CA LYS A 415 -1.63 -44.06 -14.09
C LYS A 415 -1.79 -42.82 -13.21
N ASP A 416 -1.04 -42.77 -12.11
CA ASP A 416 -0.93 -41.58 -11.26
C ASP A 416 0.55 -41.30 -10.99
N ILE A 417 1.05 -40.16 -11.49
CA ILE A 417 2.43 -39.74 -11.26
C ILE A 417 2.52 -39.13 -9.86
N SER A 418 3.41 -39.65 -9.02
CA SER A 418 3.68 -39.09 -7.69
C SER A 418 4.52 -37.80 -7.81
N SER A 419 4.34 -36.90 -6.84
CA SER A 419 5.15 -35.67 -6.68
C SER A 419 6.65 -36.00 -6.62
N GLU A 420 7.02 -37.00 -5.83
CA GLU A 420 8.40 -37.46 -5.67
C GLU A 420 9.04 -37.92 -6.98
N THR A 421 8.34 -38.75 -7.76
CA THR A 421 8.85 -39.19 -9.07
C THR A 421 9.06 -38.00 -10.00
N MET A 422 8.13 -37.04 -10.02
CA MET A 422 8.31 -35.82 -10.82
C MET A 422 9.52 -35.00 -10.34
N HIS A 423 9.66 -34.80 -9.03
CA HIS A 423 10.82 -34.08 -8.49
C HIS A 423 12.14 -34.77 -8.86
N ASN A 424 12.23 -36.09 -8.73
CA ASN A 424 13.43 -36.86 -9.08
C ASN A 424 13.77 -36.77 -10.56
N VAL A 425 12.78 -36.93 -11.44
CA VAL A 425 12.98 -36.89 -12.90
C VAL A 425 13.41 -35.50 -13.35
N ILE A 426 12.83 -34.45 -12.77
CA ILE A 426 13.17 -33.05 -13.09
C ILE A 426 14.53 -32.66 -12.50
N THR A 427 14.84 -33.07 -11.27
CA THR A 427 16.12 -32.71 -10.61
C THR A 427 17.31 -33.38 -11.29
N ASN A 428 17.16 -34.62 -11.75
CA ASN A 428 18.19 -35.32 -12.52
C ASN A 428 18.43 -34.69 -13.89
N ASN A 429 17.44 -33.99 -14.42
CA ASN A 429 17.48 -33.38 -15.74
C ASN A 429 17.10 -31.90 -15.67
N ASN A 430 17.84 -31.13 -14.87
CA ASN A 430 17.51 -29.74 -14.51
C ASN A 430 18.23 -28.67 -15.36
N PHE A 431 19.18 -29.06 -16.21
CA PHE A 431 19.95 -28.14 -17.06
C PHE A 431 19.74 -28.40 -18.54
N LEU A 432 19.79 -27.32 -19.32
CA LEU A 432 19.90 -27.41 -20.77
C LEU A 432 21.23 -28.05 -21.17
N THR A 433 21.29 -28.62 -22.38
CA THR A 433 22.53 -29.16 -22.96
C THR A 433 23.59 -28.07 -23.02
N LEU A 434 23.19 -26.88 -23.45
CA LEU A 434 24.01 -25.68 -23.42
C LEU A 434 23.34 -24.59 -22.54
N PRO A 435 23.55 -24.59 -21.22
CA PRO A 435 22.97 -23.60 -20.32
C PRO A 435 23.61 -22.22 -20.49
N ARG A 436 22.80 -21.19 -20.32
CA ARG A 436 23.24 -19.80 -20.27
C ARG A 436 23.65 -19.41 -18.86
N LEU A 437 24.77 -18.70 -18.71
CA LEU A 437 25.16 -18.11 -17.44
C LEU A 437 24.46 -16.76 -17.25
N SER A 438 23.24 -16.78 -16.70
CA SER A 438 22.41 -15.58 -16.52
C SER A 438 22.43 -14.98 -15.11
N ASN A 439 22.85 -15.74 -14.09
CA ASN A 439 22.98 -15.27 -12.71
C ASN A 439 24.01 -16.10 -11.92
N GLN A 440 24.36 -15.63 -10.72
CA GLN A 440 25.33 -16.29 -9.84
C GLN A 440 24.89 -17.71 -9.45
N ALA A 441 23.62 -17.91 -9.11
CA ALA A 441 23.08 -19.21 -8.74
C ALA A 441 23.22 -20.25 -9.89
N MET A 442 23.12 -19.81 -11.14
CA MET A 442 23.31 -20.65 -12.31
C MET A 442 24.78 -21.03 -12.47
N LEU A 443 25.70 -20.06 -12.35
CA LEU A 443 27.14 -20.33 -12.37
C LEU A 443 27.55 -21.31 -11.27
N ASP A 444 27.07 -21.12 -10.04
CA ASP A 444 27.38 -22.04 -8.93
C ASP A 444 26.77 -23.42 -9.13
N SER A 445 25.61 -23.51 -9.77
CA SER A 445 24.95 -24.81 -10.03
C SER A 445 25.54 -25.58 -11.21
N VAL A 446 26.08 -24.90 -12.23
CA VAL A 446 26.71 -25.53 -13.40
C VAL A 446 28.21 -25.74 -13.18
N CYS A 447 28.87 -24.80 -12.52
CA CYS A 447 30.31 -24.76 -12.27
C CYS A 447 30.57 -24.54 -10.76
N PRO A 448 30.32 -25.53 -9.90
CA PRO A 448 30.50 -25.37 -8.46
C PRO A 448 31.98 -25.15 -8.08
N PRO A 449 32.26 -24.37 -7.02
CA PRO A 449 33.61 -24.27 -6.47
C PRO A 449 33.97 -25.58 -5.75
N GLU A 450 35.05 -26.24 -6.16
CA GLU A 450 35.44 -27.54 -5.60
C GLU A 450 36.90 -27.52 -5.14
N TRP A 451 37.11 -27.31 -3.83
CA TRP A 451 38.43 -27.43 -3.21
C TRP A 451 38.80 -28.90 -2.91
N LEU A 452 37.81 -29.72 -2.52
CA LEU A 452 38.04 -31.01 -1.85
C LEU A 452 37.98 -32.24 -2.76
N LYS A 453 37.64 -32.10 -4.04
CA LYS A 453 37.53 -33.25 -4.95
C LYS A 453 38.86 -33.54 -5.65
N PRO A 454 39.26 -34.82 -5.79
CA PRO A 454 40.51 -35.20 -6.44
C PRO A 454 40.48 -34.98 -7.96
N GLN A 455 39.30 -34.89 -8.57
CA GLN A 455 39.12 -34.72 -10.02
C GLN A 455 38.65 -33.29 -10.33
N LYS A 456 39.30 -32.66 -11.31
CA LYS A 456 38.91 -31.33 -11.80
C LYS A 456 37.60 -31.43 -12.58
N ARG A 457 36.66 -30.54 -12.26
CA ARG A 457 35.49 -30.26 -13.10
C ARG A 457 35.77 -29.02 -13.93
N LEU A 458 35.73 -29.16 -15.25
CA LEU A 458 36.01 -28.07 -16.18
C LEU A 458 34.70 -27.52 -16.74
N CYS A 459 34.63 -26.20 -16.89
CA CYS A 459 33.53 -25.55 -17.59
C CYS A 459 34.05 -24.85 -18.83
N ALA A 460 33.60 -25.29 -20.00
CA ALA A 460 33.87 -24.62 -21.27
C ALA A 460 32.77 -23.58 -21.51
N ILE A 461 33.14 -22.31 -21.52
CA ILE A 461 32.23 -21.17 -21.70
C ILE A 461 32.49 -20.55 -23.07
N LEU A 462 31.46 -20.52 -23.92
CA LEU A 462 31.47 -19.76 -25.17
C LEU A 462 31.03 -18.32 -24.91
N VAL A 463 31.86 -17.34 -25.28
CA VAL A 463 31.48 -15.92 -25.22
C VAL A 463 30.76 -15.53 -26.50
N SER A 464 29.52 -15.07 -26.37
CA SER A 464 28.61 -14.81 -27.48
C SER A 464 27.83 -13.49 -27.29
N GLN A 465 27.08 -13.06 -28.30
CA GLN A 465 26.08 -12.00 -28.21
C GLN A 465 24.69 -12.54 -28.58
N ASN A 466 23.65 -11.78 -28.24
CA ASN A 466 22.27 -12.09 -28.57
C ASN A 466 21.94 -11.66 -30.02
N SER A 467 22.65 -12.22 -31.00
CA SER A 467 22.44 -11.98 -32.42
C SER A 467 22.24 -13.28 -33.18
N ALA A 468 21.47 -13.22 -34.28
CA ALA A 468 21.17 -14.37 -35.13
C ALA A 468 22.43 -15.02 -35.75
N ILE A 469 23.49 -14.24 -35.96
CA ILE A 469 24.78 -14.73 -36.48
C ILE A 469 25.44 -15.67 -35.45
N HIS A 470 25.37 -15.29 -34.17
CA HIS A 470 25.95 -16.09 -33.10
C HIS A 470 25.04 -17.25 -32.64
N ASP A 471 23.75 -17.24 -33.00
CA ASP A 471 22.86 -18.39 -32.77
C ASP A 471 23.39 -19.65 -33.45
N LEU A 472 23.95 -19.52 -34.66
CA LEU A 472 24.54 -20.64 -35.40
C LEU A 472 25.81 -21.18 -34.71
N ALA A 473 26.68 -20.29 -34.24
CA ALA A 473 27.88 -20.67 -33.50
C ALA A 473 27.54 -21.41 -32.19
N ARG A 474 26.49 -20.96 -31.49
CA ARG A 474 25.93 -21.64 -30.32
C ARG A 474 25.34 -23.00 -30.67
N HIS A 475 24.63 -23.11 -31.80
CA HIS A 475 24.10 -24.39 -32.27
C HIS A 475 25.22 -25.40 -32.55
N LYS A 476 26.30 -24.97 -33.21
CA LYS A 476 27.47 -25.83 -33.44
C LYS A 476 28.15 -26.21 -32.12
N PHE A 477 28.32 -25.27 -31.19
CA PHE A 477 28.85 -25.59 -29.86
C PHE A 477 27.99 -26.58 -29.08
N ARG A 478 26.66 -26.48 -29.19
CA ARG A 478 25.72 -27.48 -28.66
C ARG A 478 25.94 -28.84 -29.30
N GLN A 479 26.12 -28.90 -30.62
CA GLN A 479 26.42 -30.16 -31.32
C GLN A 479 27.70 -30.80 -30.77
N ALA A 480 28.77 -30.02 -30.58
CA ALA A 480 30.00 -30.51 -29.94
C ALA A 480 29.76 -31.00 -28.51
N ALA A 481 28.89 -30.34 -27.73
CA ALA A 481 28.55 -30.80 -26.38
C ALA A 481 27.82 -32.16 -26.40
N ILE A 482 26.93 -32.40 -27.36
CA ILE A 482 26.19 -33.67 -27.51
C ILE A 482 27.11 -34.81 -27.97
N GLU A 483 28.03 -34.52 -28.90
CA GLU A 483 28.99 -35.49 -29.44
C GLU A 483 30.16 -35.76 -28.49
N SER A 484 30.32 -34.97 -27.42
CA SER A 484 31.46 -35.09 -26.51
C SER A 484 31.46 -36.43 -25.77
N PRO A 485 32.63 -37.09 -25.63
CA PRO A 485 32.75 -38.36 -24.90
C PRO A 485 32.76 -38.18 -23.37
N TYR A 486 32.69 -36.95 -22.89
CA TYR A 486 32.87 -36.62 -21.47
C TYR A 486 31.54 -36.60 -20.73
N SER A 487 31.52 -37.16 -19.52
CA SER A 487 30.36 -37.02 -18.64
C SER A 487 30.13 -35.55 -18.28
N THR A 488 28.86 -35.16 -18.19
CA THR A 488 28.43 -33.82 -17.80
C THR A 488 28.85 -33.44 -16.38
N GLU A 489 29.27 -34.41 -15.55
CA GLU A 489 29.85 -34.13 -14.24
C GLU A 489 31.32 -33.72 -14.30
N ARG A 490 32.04 -34.05 -15.38
CA ARG A 490 33.46 -33.73 -15.55
C ARG A 490 33.66 -32.48 -16.38
N VAL A 491 32.89 -32.34 -17.45
CA VAL A 491 32.96 -31.19 -18.36
C VAL A 491 31.55 -30.67 -18.60
N ARG A 492 31.35 -29.38 -18.35
CA ARG A 492 30.10 -28.67 -18.68
C ARG A 492 30.36 -27.64 -19.77
N TYR A 493 29.57 -27.72 -20.84
CA TYR A 493 29.56 -26.71 -21.90
C TYR A 493 28.49 -25.67 -21.56
N THR A 494 28.83 -24.39 -21.64
CA THR A 494 27.95 -23.26 -21.31
C THR A 494 28.25 -22.07 -22.20
N TYR A 495 27.39 -21.06 -22.19
CA TYR A 495 27.67 -19.81 -22.89
C TYR A 495 27.27 -18.60 -22.05
N ILE A 496 27.88 -17.47 -22.37
CA ILE A 496 27.65 -16.20 -21.71
C ILE A 496 27.46 -15.10 -22.75
N PHE A 497 26.59 -14.14 -22.44
CA PHE A 497 26.43 -12.94 -23.24
C PHE A 497 27.34 -11.83 -22.75
N LYS A 498 28.24 -11.35 -23.63
CA LYS A 498 29.17 -10.27 -23.31
C LYS A 498 28.46 -8.99 -22.86
N GLU A 499 27.30 -8.70 -23.46
CA GLU A 499 26.49 -7.51 -23.16
C GLU A 499 25.81 -7.58 -21.80
N SER A 500 25.33 -8.77 -21.42
CA SER A 500 24.66 -8.98 -20.13
C SER A 500 25.64 -9.06 -18.96
N GLN A 501 26.85 -9.60 -19.20
CA GLN A 501 27.85 -9.87 -18.16
C GLN A 501 29.22 -9.26 -18.52
N PRO A 502 29.32 -7.93 -18.63
CA PRO A 502 30.54 -7.28 -19.08
C PRO A 502 31.69 -7.44 -18.07
N GLU A 503 31.40 -7.36 -16.77
CA GLU A 503 32.39 -7.45 -15.68
C GLU A 503 33.08 -8.82 -15.66
N PHE A 504 32.29 -9.89 -15.80
CA PHE A 504 32.81 -11.26 -15.87
C PHE A 504 33.78 -11.46 -17.05
N VAL A 505 33.40 -10.98 -18.25
CA VAL A 505 34.23 -11.12 -19.45
C VAL A 505 35.46 -10.21 -19.37
N ALA A 506 35.32 -9.01 -18.81
CA ALA A 506 36.43 -8.07 -18.61
C ALA A 506 37.51 -8.66 -17.70
N ALA A 507 37.11 -9.28 -16.59
CA ALA A 507 38.03 -9.93 -15.65
C ALA A 507 38.88 -11.04 -16.32
N LEU A 508 38.32 -11.78 -17.27
CA LEU A 508 39.03 -12.84 -18.02
C LEU A 508 39.89 -12.29 -19.17
N SER A 509 39.63 -11.05 -19.62
CA SER A 509 40.35 -10.41 -20.71
C SER A 509 41.60 -9.64 -20.25
N ALA A 510 41.73 -9.37 -18.95
CA ALA A 510 42.80 -8.54 -18.38
C ALA A 510 44.19 -9.22 -18.33
N SER A 511 44.29 -10.55 -18.51
CA SER A 511 45.55 -11.31 -18.42
C SER A 511 46.30 -11.43 -19.74
N GLU A 512 47.63 -11.54 -19.69
CA GLU A 512 48.51 -11.90 -20.81
C GLU A 512 48.18 -13.30 -21.37
N GLY A 513 47.33 -13.39 -22.39
CA GLY A 513 46.85 -14.66 -22.96
C GLY A 513 45.42 -14.64 -23.45
N SER A 514 44.70 -13.53 -23.25
CA SER A 514 43.38 -13.28 -23.81
C SER A 514 43.46 -12.88 -25.30
N PRO A 515 42.48 -13.28 -26.12
CA PRO A 515 42.36 -12.75 -27.49
C PRO A 515 42.01 -11.25 -27.45
N MET A 516 42.47 -10.48 -28.45
CA MET A 516 42.17 -9.03 -28.58
C MET A 516 40.65 -8.76 -28.58
N GLU A 517 39.87 -9.69 -29.12
CA GLU A 517 38.41 -9.70 -29.01
C GLU A 517 37.93 -11.03 -28.40
N PRO A 518 37.28 -11.04 -27.23
CA PRO A 518 36.80 -12.27 -26.59
C PRO A 518 35.56 -12.87 -27.27
N LEU A 519 34.98 -12.19 -28.27
CA LEU A 519 33.79 -12.68 -28.97
C LEU A 519 34.09 -13.98 -29.73
N LEU A 520 33.17 -14.94 -29.64
CA LEU A 520 33.31 -16.27 -30.26
C LEU A 520 34.56 -17.03 -29.82
N HIS A 521 35.14 -16.71 -28.67
CA HIS A 521 36.21 -17.52 -28.09
C HIS A 521 35.64 -18.39 -26.98
N ILE A 522 36.24 -19.57 -26.83
CA ILE A 522 35.92 -20.49 -25.75
C ILE A 522 36.96 -20.28 -24.65
N VAL A 523 36.48 -20.09 -23.43
CA VAL A 523 37.30 -20.09 -22.23
C VAL A 523 36.98 -21.33 -21.41
N ILE A 524 38.00 -22.10 -21.04
CA ILE A 524 37.86 -23.23 -20.15
C ILE A 524 38.23 -22.75 -18.76
N ILE A 525 37.30 -22.86 -17.81
CA ILE A 525 37.49 -22.42 -16.44
C ILE A 525 37.47 -23.59 -15.46
N TRP A 526 38.18 -23.41 -14.35
CA TRP A 526 38.13 -24.25 -13.17
C TRP A 526 38.04 -23.37 -11.92
N ARG A 527 37.00 -23.54 -11.12
CA ARG A 527 36.73 -22.74 -9.92
C ARG A 527 37.22 -23.46 -8.67
N ARG A 528 38.16 -22.85 -7.96
CA ARG A 528 38.64 -23.33 -6.65
C ARG A 528 37.80 -22.74 -5.51
N ASP A 529 37.60 -21.43 -5.58
CA ASP A 529 36.80 -20.66 -4.62
C ASP A 529 35.65 -19.96 -5.35
N VAL A 530 34.75 -19.32 -4.59
CA VAL A 530 33.64 -18.53 -5.15
C VAL A 530 34.17 -17.41 -6.06
N ASN A 531 35.23 -16.72 -5.62
CA ASN A 531 35.77 -15.52 -6.27
C ASN A 531 37.03 -15.80 -7.11
N ASN A 532 37.78 -16.86 -6.81
CA ASN A 532 39.05 -17.17 -7.49
C ASN A 532 38.82 -18.31 -8.49
N LEU A 533 39.07 -18.02 -9.76
CA LEU A 533 39.09 -19.06 -10.81
C LEU A 533 40.43 -19.13 -11.50
N LYS A 534 40.69 -20.29 -12.11
CA LYS A 534 41.75 -20.46 -13.10
C LYS A 534 41.14 -20.72 -14.46
N TYR A 535 41.80 -20.27 -15.53
CA TYR A 535 41.27 -20.38 -16.87
C TYR A 535 42.34 -20.52 -17.95
N GLU A 536 41.91 -21.00 -19.11
CA GLU A 536 42.69 -21.04 -20.35
C GLU A 536 41.76 -20.70 -21.53
N TRP A 537 42.22 -19.81 -22.41
CA TRP A 537 41.53 -19.49 -23.65
C TRP A 537 41.92 -20.46 -24.76
N LEU A 538 40.95 -20.88 -25.56
CA LEU A 538 41.24 -21.61 -26.79
C LEU A 538 41.89 -20.65 -27.80
N LYS A 539 43.05 -21.03 -28.34
CA LYS A 539 43.83 -20.20 -29.28
C LYS A 539 43.08 -19.94 -30.60
N THR A 540 42.22 -20.86 -31.00
CA THR A 540 41.42 -20.76 -32.23
C THR A 540 40.08 -20.11 -31.94
N ARG A 541 39.71 -19.09 -32.73
CA ARG A 541 38.37 -18.49 -32.74
C ARG A 541 37.33 -19.57 -33.06
N TRP A 542 36.25 -19.62 -32.30
CA TRP A 542 35.11 -20.48 -32.59
C TRP A 542 34.37 -19.93 -33.81
N ILE A 543 33.97 -20.83 -34.70
CA ILE A 543 33.60 -20.56 -36.08
C ILE A 543 32.65 -19.37 -36.25
N GLU A 544 32.98 -18.53 -37.24
CA GLU A 544 32.07 -17.60 -37.92
C GLU A 544 31.53 -18.26 -39.21
N PRO A 545 30.35 -17.85 -39.71
CA PRO A 545 29.55 -18.62 -40.65
C PRO A 545 30.24 -18.73 -42.01
N THR A 546 31.03 -19.79 -42.21
CA THR A 546 31.49 -20.24 -43.53
C THR A 546 31.34 -21.76 -43.58
N GLN A 547 30.85 -22.27 -44.71
CA GLN A 547 30.28 -23.62 -44.90
C GLN A 547 31.30 -24.79 -44.83
N ASP A 548 32.51 -24.56 -44.32
CA ASP A 548 33.57 -25.56 -44.34
C ASP A 548 33.44 -26.52 -43.14
N GLU A 549 32.83 -27.69 -43.35
CA GLU A 549 32.76 -28.77 -42.34
C GLU A 549 34.16 -29.22 -41.87
N ASN A 550 35.19 -29.06 -42.70
CA ASN A 550 36.57 -29.40 -42.36
C ASN A 550 37.12 -28.50 -41.25
N LYS A 551 36.86 -27.19 -41.30
CA LYS A 551 37.26 -26.23 -40.24
C LYS A 551 36.49 -26.50 -38.93
N TRP A 552 35.25 -26.97 -39.04
CA TRP A 552 34.48 -27.44 -37.89
C TRP A 552 35.13 -28.62 -37.20
N ASN A 553 35.49 -29.66 -37.96
CA ASN A 553 36.12 -30.84 -37.39
C ASN A 553 37.48 -30.52 -36.75
N GLU A 554 38.27 -29.63 -37.35
CA GLU A 554 39.56 -29.19 -36.80
C GLU A 554 39.41 -28.42 -35.48
N SER A 555 38.51 -27.42 -35.44
CA SER A 555 38.25 -26.64 -34.21
C SER A 555 37.65 -27.49 -33.09
N ARG A 556 36.77 -28.45 -33.43
CA ARG A 556 36.24 -29.43 -32.47
C ARG A 556 37.35 -30.33 -31.92
N GLN A 557 38.21 -30.87 -32.78
CA GLN A 557 39.35 -31.69 -32.35
C GLN A 557 40.32 -30.91 -31.47
N SER A 558 40.61 -29.65 -31.81
CA SER A 558 41.45 -28.75 -30.99
C SER A 558 40.86 -28.53 -29.60
N LEU A 559 39.54 -28.29 -29.52
CA LEU A 559 38.82 -28.16 -28.24
C LEU A 559 38.90 -29.46 -27.42
N GLU A 560 38.66 -30.60 -28.05
CA GLU A 560 38.70 -31.91 -27.38
C GLU A 560 40.11 -32.25 -26.88
N GLN A 561 41.15 -31.98 -27.67
CA GLN A 561 42.54 -32.16 -27.29
C GLN A 561 42.90 -31.28 -26.09
N THR A 562 42.47 -30.01 -26.09
CA THR A 562 42.72 -29.07 -24.98
C THR A 562 42.02 -29.54 -23.70
N ILE A 563 40.76 -29.97 -23.79
CA ILE A 563 40.02 -30.52 -22.65
C ILE A 563 40.71 -31.79 -22.13
N GLN A 564 41.13 -32.69 -23.02
CA GLN A 564 41.82 -33.94 -22.64
C GLN A 564 43.15 -33.66 -21.92
N ARG A 565 43.88 -32.63 -22.37
CA ARG A 565 45.08 -32.09 -21.70
C ARG A 565 44.75 -31.65 -20.28
N LEU A 566 43.81 -30.71 -20.14
CA LEU A 566 43.44 -30.07 -18.88
C LEU A 566 42.78 -31.00 -17.85
N LEU A 567 42.17 -32.09 -18.31
CA LEU A 567 41.63 -33.12 -17.41
C LEU A 567 42.72 -33.95 -16.72
N ARG A 568 43.98 -33.88 -17.16
CA ARG A 568 45.11 -34.52 -16.46
C ARG A 568 45.35 -33.84 -15.12
N THR A 569 45.57 -34.62 -14.08
CA THR A 569 45.75 -34.11 -12.71
C THR A 569 46.98 -33.19 -12.59
N THR A 570 48.05 -33.53 -13.30
CA THR A 570 49.34 -32.82 -13.30
C THR A 570 49.31 -31.43 -13.92
N GLU A 571 48.34 -31.16 -14.80
CA GLU A 571 48.36 -29.94 -15.62
C GLU A 571 47.53 -28.82 -15.00
N ALA A 572 48.16 -27.74 -14.57
CA ALA A 572 47.46 -26.59 -14.04
C ALA A 572 47.04 -25.64 -15.19
N LEU A 573 45.86 -25.03 -15.06
CA LEU A 573 45.50 -23.92 -15.93
C LEU A 573 46.45 -22.74 -15.68
N PRO A 574 46.95 -22.07 -16.73
CA PRO A 574 48.03 -21.10 -16.65
C PRO A 574 47.61 -19.78 -15.99
N TYR A 575 46.38 -19.32 -16.22
CA TYR A 575 45.93 -18.01 -15.78
C TYR A 575 44.97 -18.11 -14.60
N ALA A 576 44.97 -17.08 -13.76
CA ALA A 576 44.07 -16.93 -12.62
C ALA A 576 43.41 -15.54 -12.66
N ALA A 577 42.11 -15.48 -12.36
CA ALA A 577 41.36 -14.25 -12.27
C ALA A 577 40.46 -14.25 -11.02
N LYS A 578 40.25 -13.05 -10.48
CA LYS A 578 39.26 -12.78 -9.45
C LYS A 578 38.00 -12.25 -10.13
N ILE A 579 36.88 -12.93 -9.97
CA ILE A 579 35.60 -12.51 -10.57
C ILE A 579 34.73 -11.83 -9.51
N GLU A 580 33.96 -10.84 -9.95
CA GLU A 580 32.81 -10.29 -9.24
C GLU A 580 31.56 -11.14 -9.50
N GLU A 581 30.52 -10.95 -8.67
CA GLU A 581 29.28 -11.72 -8.78
C GLU A 581 28.56 -11.41 -10.11
N LEU A 582 28.03 -12.43 -10.78
CA LEU A 582 27.26 -12.24 -12.01
C LEU A 582 25.98 -11.42 -11.76
N ALA A 583 25.71 -10.46 -12.65
CA ALA A 583 24.46 -9.70 -12.63
C ALA A 583 23.27 -10.62 -12.89
N ASP A 584 22.17 -10.49 -12.15
CA ASP A 584 20.97 -11.30 -12.38
C ASP A 584 20.13 -10.72 -13.53
N GLU A 585 20.23 -11.34 -14.72
CA GLU A 585 19.44 -10.94 -15.90
C GLU A 585 17.93 -11.09 -15.70
N HIS A 586 17.51 -11.99 -14.80
CA HIS A 586 16.10 -12.28 -14.55
C HIS A 586 15.51 -11.43 -13.43
N ALA A 587 16.31 -10.56 -12.80
CA ALA A 587 15.81 -9.60 -11.84
C ALA A 587 14.83 -8.64 -12.52
N GLN A 588 13.60 -8.57 -12.00
CA GLN A 588 12.55 -7.72 -12.56
C GLN A 588 13.02 -6.26 -12.60
N GLY A 589 12.94 -5.65 -13.78
CA GLY A 589 13.22 -4.22 -13.97
C GLY A 589 12.38 -3.36 -13.03
N THR A 590 12.85 -2.15 -12.73
CA THR A 590 12.20 -1.26 -11.75
C THR A 590 10.73 -0.98 -12.08
N ILE A 591 10.37 -0.91 -13.37
CA ILE A 591 9.00 -0.73 -13.85
C ILE A 591 8.14 -1.98 -13.62
N ASP A 592 8.65 -3.16 -13.98
CA ASP A 592 7.94 -4.43 -13.74
C ASP A 592 7.76 -4.67 -12.24
N ARG A 593 8.72 -4.24 -11.41
CA ARG A 593 8.61 -4.27 -9.95
C ARG A 593 7.51 -3.35 -9.44
N ILE A 594 7.26 -2.20 -10.08
CA ILE A 594 6.17 -1.27 -9.74
C ILE A 594 4.83 -1.84 -10.20
N ILE A 595 4.74 -2.34 -11.43
CA ILE A 595 3.51 -2.96 -11.97
C ILE A 595 3.14 -4.19 -11.15
N GLY A 596 4.13 -5.03 -10.85
CA GLY A 596 4.01 -6.12 -9.90
C GLY A 596 3.46 -5.59 -8.58
N LYS A 597 4.15 -4.67 -7.89
CA LYS A 597 3.66 -4.12 -6.62
C LYS A 597 2.24 -3.54 -6.70
N ALA A 598 1.85 -2.92 -7.81
CA ALA A 598 0.50 -2.40 -8.01
C ALA A 598 -0.55 -3.52 -8.14
N LEU A 599 -0.31 -4.54 -8.98
CA LEU A 599 -1.19 -5.70 -9.10
C LEU A 599 -1.31 -6.44 -7.76
N LEU A 600 -0.19 -6.57 -7.05
CA LEU A 600 -0.12 -7.23 -5.76
C LEU A 600 -0.80 -6.39 -4.66
N ALA A 601 -0.79 -5.06 -4.76
CA ALA A 601 -1.56 -4.18 -3.91
C ALA A 601 -3.06 -4.32 -4.16
N VAL A 602 -3.49 -4.50 -5.42
CA VAL A 602 -4.90 -4.78 -5.75
C VAL A 602 -5.34 -6.11 -5.14
N ASP A 603 -4.53 -7.16 -5.26
CA ASP A 603 -4.83 -8.47 -4.66
C ASP A 603 -4.87 -8.39 -3.13
N TYR A 604 -3.93 -7.69 -2.50
CA TYR A 604 -3.90 -7.47 -1.05
C TYR A 604 -5.13 -6.69 -0.55
N ILE A 605 -5.51 -5.63 -1.27
CA ILE A 605 -6.70 -4.84 -0.97
C ILE A 605 -7.95 -5.72 -1.13
N SER A 606 -8.03 -6.51 -2.20
CA SER A 606 -9.14 -7.45 -2.41
C SER A 606 -9.22 -8.51 -1.31
N ASP A 607 -8.08 -9.04 -0.87
CA ASP A 607 -8.00 -10.07 0.18
C ASP A 607 -8.29 -9.52 1.58
N ASN A 608 -8.04 -8.24 1.87
CA ASN A 608 -8.32 -7.68 3.19
C ASN A 608 -9.68 -6.98 3.28
N ILE A 609 -10.24 -6.49 2.18
CA ILE A 609 -11.54 -5.84 2.21
C ILE A 609 -12.66 -6.90 2.27
N SER A 610 -13.56 -6.77 3.24
CA SER A 610 -14.75 -7.61 3.33
C SER A 610 -15.80 -7.20 2.30
N LYS A 611 -16.62 -8.15 1.81
CA LYS A 611 -17.66 -7.87 0.78
C LYS A 611 -18.56 -6.69 1.16
N ASN A 612 -18.82 -6.51 2.46
CA ASN A 612 -19.68 -5.44 2.98
C ASN A 612 -19.01 -4.05 2.85
N GLN A 613 -17.70 -3.98 3.05
CA GLN A 613 -16.95 -2.72 2.90
C GLN A 613 -16.84 -2.29 1.43
N ILE A 614 -16.75 -3.24 0.48
CA ILE A 614 -16.73 -2.93 -0.96
C ILE A 614 -18.05 -2.28 -1.40
N LEU A 615 -19.19 -2.81 -0.94
CA LEU A 615 -20.50 -2.26 -1.27
C LEU A 615 -20.67 -0.81 -0.77
N LEU A 616 -20.17 -0.52 0.44
CA LEU A 616 -20.13 0.84 0.98
C LEU A 616 -19.25 1.78 0.13
N LEU A 617 -18.06 1.34 -0.26
CA LEU A 617 -17.15 2.11 -1.10
C LEU A 617 -17.72 2.39 -2.50
N ILE A 618 -18.33 1.37 -3.13
CA ILE A 618 -18.99 1.52 -4.44
C ILE A 618 -20.17 2.49 -4.33
N SER A 619 -20.96 2.42 -3.26
CA SER A 619 -22.07 3.36 -3.01
C SER A 619 -21.56 4.81 -2.90
N VAL A 620 -20.50 5.03 -2.13
CA VAL A 620 -19.87 6.36 -1.98
C VAL A 620 -19.31 6.87 -3.31
N ILE A 621 -18.61 6.03 -4.08
CA ILE A 621 -18.09 6.43 -5.40
C ILE A 621 -19.23 6.73 -6.37
N THR A 622 -20.28 5.91 -6.38
CA THR A 622 -21.44 6.09 -7.25
C THR A 622 -22.16 7.40 -6.92
N THR A 623 -22.33 7.72 -5.64
CA THR A 623 -22.93 9.00 -5.21
C THR A 623 -22.06 10.19 -5.61
N PHE A 624 -20.73 10.13 -5.47
CA PHE A 624 -19.84 11.21 -5.94
C PHE A 624 -19.88 11.40 -7.46
N ILE A 625 -19.95 10.32 -8.25
CA ILE A 625 -20.08 10.41 -9.70
C ILE A 625 -21.44 11.03 -10.08
N LEU A 626 -22.50 10.65 -9.37
CA LEU A 626 -23.85 11.18 -9.61
C LEU A 626 -23.92 12.67 -9.26
N ILE A 627 -23.33 13.08 -8.13
CA ILE A 627 -23.17 14.49 -7.75
C ILE A 627 -22.35 15.24 -8.82
N GLY A 628 -21.25 14.67 -9.28
CA GLY A 628 -20.42 15.25 -10.34
C GLY A 628 -21.19 15.44 -11.65
N ALA A 629 -21.98 14.44 -12.05
CA ALA A 629 -22.80 14.48 -13.27
C ALA A 629 -23.92 15.51 -13.17
N VAL A 630 -24.60 15.59 -12.02
CA VAL A 630 -25.65 16.60 -11.76
C VAL A 630 -25.06 18.00 -11.73
N THR A 631 -23.92 18.19 -11.07
CA THR A 631 -23.21 19.48 -11.00
C THR A 631 -22.74 19.92 -12.38
N TYR A 632 -22.21 19.00 -13.18
CA TYR A 632 -21.82 19.27 -14.57
C TYR A 632 -23.03 19.58 -15.46
N GLY A 633 -24.13 18.85 -15.30
CA GLY A 633 -25.39 19.09 -16.01
C GLY A 633 -25.99 20.46 -15.70
N LEU A 634 -26.03 20.85 -14.41
CA LEU A 634 -26.46 22.19 -13.97
C LEU A 634 -25.56 23.29 -14.52
N SER A 635 -24.23 23.10 -14.48
CA SER A 635 -23.29 24.05 -15.09
C SER A 635 -23.49 24.18 -16.60
N TYR A 636 -23.85 23.09 -17.28
CA TYR A 636 -24.13 23.10 -18.72
C TYR A 636 -25.45 23.81 -19.04
N LEU A 637 -26.50 23.59 -18.25
CA LEU A 637 -27.79 24.28 -18.39
C LEU A 637 -27.66 25.78 -18.12
N MET A 638 -26.94 26.19 -17.06
CA MET A 638 -26.67 27.61 -16.80
C MET A 638 -25.91 28.26 -17.95
N LYS A 639 -24.99 27.53 -18.61
CA LYS A 639 -24.25 28.03 -19.76
C LYS A 639 -25.14 28.20 -21.01
N LEU A 640 -26.09 27.30 -21.23
CA LEU A 640 -27.09 27.46 -22.30
C LEU A 640 -28.03 28.65 -22.02
N GLU A 641 -28.41 28.84 -20.76
CA GLU A 641 -29.23 29.97 -20.35
C GLU A 641 -28.46 31.30 -20.50
N GLU A 642 -27.18 31.33 -20.14
CA GLU A 642 -26.29 32.48 -20.34
C GLU A 642 -26.15 32.84 -21.83
N ILE A 643 -26.03 31.84 -22.71
CA ILE A 643 -26.03 32.05 -24.18
C ILE A 643 -27.40 32.58 -24.64
N SER A 644 -28.51 32.10 -24.08
CA SER A 644 -29.85 32.60 -24.43
C SER A 644 -30.11 34.04 -23.95
N ILE A 645 -29.54 34.40 -22.80
CA ILE A 645 -29.62 35.75 -22.20
C ILE A 645 -28.69 36.71 -22.97
N GLN A 646 -27.53 36.26 -23.41
CA GLN A 646 -26.63 37.00 -24.31
C GLN A 646 -27.25 37.19 -25.71
N GLY A 647 -28.00 36.21 -26.22
CA GLY A 647 -28.76 36.35 -27.47
C GLY A 647 -29.85 37.42 -27.44
N LYS A 648 -30.36 37.78 -26.25
CA LYS A 648 -31.32 38.88 -26.05
C LYS A 648 -30.65 40.24 -25.78
N LYS A 649 -29.33 40.28 -25.58
CA LYS A 649 -28.55 41.50 -25.30
C LYS A 649 -27.19 41.42 -25.99
N GLY A 650 -27.10 41.83 -27.25
CA GLY A 650 -25.79 41.94 -27.89
C GLY A 650 -25.77 42.23 -29.38
N GLY A 651 -26.23 43.42 -29.79
CA GLY A 651 -25.61 44.12 -30.92
C GLY A 651 -24.51 45.01 -30.37
N TYR A 652 -23.26 44.58 -30.47
CA TYR A 652 -22.01 45.35 -30.63
C TYR A 652 -20.82 44.41 -30.35
N GLU A 653 -19.99 44.19 -31.35
CA GLU A 653 -18.72 43.48 -31.24
C GLU A 653 -17.68 44.32 -30.48
N ASN A 654 -16.87 43.66 -29.64
CA ASN A 654 -15.44 43.53 -29.96
C ASN A 654 -14.71 42.53 -29.06
N ASN A 655 -13.93 41.69 -29.75
CA ASN A 655 -13.00 40.72 -29.22
C ASN A 655 -11.92 41.36 -28.33
N SER A 656 -11.83 40.93 -27.07
CA SER A 656 -10.54 40.75 -26.42
C SER A 656 -10.62 39.57 -25.45
N ARG A 657 -9.68 38.63 -25.62
CA ARG A 657 -9.49 37.45 -24.79
C ARG A 657 -9.31 37.87 -23.32
N SER A 658 -10.28 37.60 -22.46
CA SER A 658 -10.10 37.73 -21.02
C SER A 658 -9.25 36.56 -20.51
N THR A 659 -7.96 36.81 -20.35
CA THR A 659 -7.19 36.11 -19.33
C THR A 659 -7.86 36.44 -18.00
N GLN A 660 -8.35 35.44 -17.26
CA GLN A 660 -8.87 35.63 -15.90
C GLN A 660 -7.73 36.15 -15.01
N VAL A 661 -7.61 37.47 -14.88
CA VAL A 661 -6.86 38.10 -13.81
C VAL A 661 -7.63 37.84 -12.53
N THR A 662 -7.05 37.07 -11.61
CA THR A 662 -7.58 36.90 -10.26
C THR A 662 -7.57 38.28 -9.57
N GLN A 663 -8.72 38.95 -9.54
CA GLN A 663 -8.90 40.20 -8.80
C GLN A 663 -8.75 39.92 -7.30
N LEU A 664 -7.91 40.72 -6.63
CA LEU A 664 -7.86 40.77 -5.16
C LEU A 664 -9.24 41.22 -4.65
N ARG A 665 -9.97 40.34 -3.96
CA ARG A 665 -11.30 40.66 -3.41
C ARG A 665 -11.15 41.44 -2.11
N LEU A 666 -11.12 42.77 -2.21
CA LEU A 666 -11.21 43.63 -1.04
C LEU A 666 -12.63 43.58 -0.47
N HIS A 667 -12.79 43.13 0.78
CA HIS A 667 -14.11 42.99 1.39
C HIS A 667 -14.53 44.27 2.14
N GLU A 668 -15.79 44.69 1.99
CA GLU A 668 -16.37 45.70 2.89
C GLU A 668 -16.73 45.04 4.22
N LEU A 669 -16.29 45.62 5.34
CA LEU A 669 -16.67 45.18 6.67
C LEU A 669 -18.12 45.58 6.94
N ARG A 670 -19.02 44.58 6.88
CA ARG A 670 -20.44 44.69 7.21
C ARG A 670 -20.78 43.70 8.32
N THR A 671 -21.91 43.89 9.00
CA THR A 671 -22.41 42.99 10.06
C THR A 671 -22.41 41.52 9.62
N GLU A 672 -22.85 41.23 8.39
CA GLU A 672 -22.85 39.88 7.80
C GLU A 672 -21.47 39.23 7.73
N LYS A 673 -20.44 40.01 7.41
CA LYS A 673 -19.06 39.53 7.21
C LYS A 673 -18.20 39.68 8.46
N TYR A 674 -18.65 40.42 9.46
CA TYR A 674 -17.90 40.71 10.68
C TYR A 674 -17.49 39.43 11.42
N ASN A 675 -18.42 38.49 11.58
CA ASN A 675 -18.14 37.22 12.25
C ASN A 675 -17.01 36.45 11.54
N GLY A 676 -17.04 36.36 10.20
CA GLY A 676 -16.02 35.66 9.43
C GLY A 676 -14.67 36.40 9.34
N LEU A 677 -14.69 37.74 9.36
CA LEU A 677 -13.48 38.57 9.22
C LEU A 677 -12.80 38.87 10.55
N VAL A 678 -13.50 38.78 11.69
CA VAL A 678 -12.97 39.19 13.00
C VAL A 678 -13.12 38.11 14.07
N ARG A 679 -14.34 37.60 14.32
CA ARG A 679 -14.60 36.71 15.47
C ARG A 679 -14.18 35.26 15.25
N LEU A 680 -14.50 34.70 14.08
CA LEU A 680 -14.30 33.28 13.73
C LEU A 680 -13.07 33.08 12.85
N LEU A 681 -12.08 33.98 12.96
CA LEU A 681 -10.86 33.92 12.18
C LEU A 681 -10.00 32.73 12.64
N LYS A 682 -9.54 31.90 11.70
CA LYS A 682 -8.69 30.73 11.99
C LYS A 682 -7.39 31.13 12.70
N PRO A 683 -6.83 30.28 13.58
CA PRO A 683 -5.54 30.55 14.21
C PRO A 683 -4.45 30.79 13.16
N GLY A 684 -3.66 31.85 13.35
CA GLY A 684 -2.61 32.26 12.42
C GLY A 684 -3.08 33.20 11.30
N CYS A 685 -4.38 33.39 11.11
CA CYS A 685 -4.89 34.39 10.18
C CYS A 685 -4.98 35.78 10.81
N ARG A 686 -4.81 36.84 10.02
CA ARG A 686 -5.00 38.24 10.42
C ARG A 686 -5.84 38.98 9.38
N THR A 687 -6.67 39.91 9.83
CA THR A 687 -7.48 40.76 8.95
C THR A 687 -6.98 42.19 8.99
N ILE A 688 -6.61 42.73 7.83
CA ILE A 688 -6.15 44.11 7.66
C ILE A 688 -7.33 44.93 7.14
N ILE A 689 -7.70 45.97 7.90
CA ILE A 689 -8.88 46.82 7.66
C ILE A 689 -8.42 48.26 7.45
N LEU A 690 -8.76 48.85 6.31
CA LEU A 690 -8.58 50.28 6.06
C LEU A 690 -9.84 51.08 6.48
N LEU A 691 -9.67 52.15 7.26
CA LEU A 691 -10.74 53.07 7.63
C LEU A 691 -10.91 54.19 6.61
N VAL A 692 -12.13 54.34 6.11
CA VAL A 692 -12.44 55.15 4.93
C VAL A 692 -13.73 55.92 5.12
N ASP A 693 -13.81 57.11 4.51
CA ASP A 693 -15.03 57.93 4.41
C ASP A 693 -15.57 57.92 2.97
N HIS A 694 -16.84 58.25 2.75
CA HIS A 694 -17.49 58.16 1.42
C HIS A 694 -16.69 58.87 0.32
N GLN A 695 -16.17 60.07 0.61
CA GLN A 695 -15.38 60.87 -0.32
C GLN A 695 -13.93 60.37 -0.48
N SER A 696 -13.30 59.92 0.61
CA SER A 696 -11.92 59.43 0.58
C SER A 696 -11.78 58.02 -0.02
N LYS A 697 -12.89 57.28 -0.10
CA LYS A 697 -12.96 55.92 -0.66
C LYS A 697 -12.39 55.78 -2.05
N LEU A 698 -12.75 56.68 -2.95
CA LEU A 698 -12.32 56.64 -4.34
C LEU A 698 -10.80 56.86 -4.48
N LYS A 699 -10.18 57.56 -3.52
CA LYS A 699 -8.75 57.90 -3.54
C LYS A 699 -7.89 56.90 -2.78
N LEU A 700 -8.31 56.46 -1.59
CA LEU A 700 -7.49 55.63 -0.70
C LEU A 700 -7.53 54.14 -1.07
N ILE A 701 -8.65 53.61 -1.58
CA ILE A 701 -8.76 52.18 -1.92
C ILE A 701 -7.76 51.78 -3.02
N PRO A 702 -7.59 52.51 -4.13
CA PRO A 702 -6.61 52.17 -5.16
C PRO A 702 -5.17 52.16 -4.63
N ILE A 703 -4.81 53.13 -3.79
CA ILE A 703 -3.48 53.24 -3.17
C ILE A 703 -3.26 52.05 -2.22
N PHE A 704 -4.23 51.77 -1.35
CA PHE A 704 -4.18 50.63 -0.44
C PHE A 704 -4.09 49.30 -1.20
N HIS A 705 -4.88 49.12 -2.25
CA HIS A 705 -4.86 47.94 -3.11
C HIS A 705 -3.48 47.73 -3.75
N LYS A 706 -2.82 48.80 -4.21
CA LYS A 706 -1.46 48.75 -4.75
C LYS A 706 -0.45 48.28 -3.70
N ILE A 707 -0.56 48.77 -2.46
CA ILE A 707 0.35 48.43 -1.35
C ILE A 707 0.19 46.96 -0.94
N ILE A 708 -1.04 46.45 -0.87
CA ILE A 708 -1.31 45.07 -0.43
C ILE A 708 -1.19 44.02 -1.55
N TRP A 709 -1.09 44.44 -2.80
CA TRP A 709 -1.01 43.57 -3.97
C TRP A 709 0.08 42.47 -3.92
N PRO A 710 1.28 42.71 -3.34
CA PRO A 710 2.30 41.67 -3.18
C PRO A 710 1.82 40.53 -2.28
N TYR A 711 0.97 40.82 -1.30
CA TYR A 711 0.52 39.87 -0.28
C TYR A 711 -0.68 39.01 -0.70
N ARG A 712 -1.18 39.16 -1.94
CA ARG A 712 -2.40 38.48 -2.44
C ARG A 712 -2.37 36.94 -2.41
N LYS A 713 -1.17 36.33 -2.43
CA LYS A 713 -1.01 34.87 -2.39
C LYS A 713 -1.05 34.30 -0.98
N ASN A 714 -0.98 35.14 0.05
CA ASN A 714 -0.93 34.68 1.43
C ASN A 714 -2.34 34.35 1.95
N LYS A 715 -2.63 33.06 2.13
CA LYS A 715 -3.93 32.58 2.63
C LYS A 715 -4.22 32.94 4.09
N THR A 716 -3.21 33.44 4.82
CA THR A 716 -3.35 33.87 6.23
C THR A 716 -3.79 35.32 6.37
N LEU A 717 -3.75 36.12 5.30
CA LEU A 717 -4.10 37.53 5.34
C LEU A 717 -5.42 37.78 4.61
N MET A 718 -6.33 38.45 5.30
CA MET A 718 -7.60 38.91 4.74
C MET A 718 -7.57 40.43 4.66
N PHE A 719 -8.00 41.00 3.53
CA PHE A 719 -7.99 42.44 3.29
C PHE A 719 -9.41 42.98 3.20
N SER A 720 -9.67 44.07 3.91
CA SER A 720 -10.98 44.71 3.95
C SER A 720 -10.89 46.21 4.16
N TYR A 721 -12.00 46.91 3.91
CA TYR A 721 -12.18 48.31 4.28
C TYR A 721 -13.46 48.49 5.08
N MET A 722 -13.50 49.51 5.93
CA MET A 722 -14.65 49.87 6.75
C MET A 722 -15.01 51.34 6.51
N ASN A 723 -16.29 51.60 6.24
CA ASN A 723 -16.81 52.96 6.15
C ASN A 723 -17.02 53.53 7.56
N MET A 724 -16.47 54.71 7.83
CA MET A 724 -16.53 55.36 9.15
C MET A 724 -17.97 55.64 9.60
N GLU A 725 -18.86 56.06 8.71
CA GLU A 725 -20.29 56.33 9.03
C GLU A 725 -20.99 55.15 9.72
N ARG A 726 -20.65 53.92 9.32
CA ARG A 726 -21.25 52.69 9.86
C ARG A 726 -20.42 52.08 11.00
N GLY A 727 -19.10 52.25 10.94
CA GLY A 727 -18.16 51.59 11.84
C GLY A 727 -17.65 52.42 13.02
N LEU A 728 -18.02 53.71 13.13
CA LEU A 728 -17.46 54.62 14.14
C LEU A 728 -17.71 54.14 15.58
N ASN A 729 -18.94 53.72 15.89
CA ASN A 729 -19.28 53.22 17.23
C ASN A 729 -18.49 51.96 17.59
N TRP A 730 -18.33 51.05 16.63
CA TRP A 730 -17.52 49.85 16.79
C TRP A 730 -16.05 50.20 17.04
N TYR A 731 -15.51 51.17 16.29
CA TYR A 731 -14.13 51.64 16.44
C TYR A 731 -13.90 52.33 17.78
N LYS A 732 -14.82 53.21 18.23
CA LYS A 732 -14.78 53.86 19.54
C LYS A 732 -14.76 52.83 20.67
N LYS A 733 -15.61 51.81 20.58
CA LYS A 733 -15.68 50.71 21.57
C LYS A 733 -14.45 49.82 21.54
N LEU A 734 -13.86 49.58 20.37
CA LEU A 734 -12.62 48.83 20.24
C LEU A 734 -11.46 49.56 20.95
N LEU A 735 -11.36 50.87 20.77
CA LEU A 735 -10.33 51.69 21.42
C LEU A 735 -10.54 51.81 22.93
N SER A 736 -11.77 52.02 23.39
CA SER A 736 -12.04 52.08 24.84
C SER A 736 -11.69 50.77 25.55
N LEU A 737 -11.85 49.62 24.88
CA LEU A 737 -11.45 48.30 25.42
C LEU A 737 -9.94 48.08 25.50
N SER A 738 -9.14 48.91 24.81
CA SER A 738 -7.68 48.85 24.87
C SER A 738 -7.07 49.75 25.95
N LEU A 739 -7.89 50.61 26.57
CA LEU A 739 -7.46 51.48 27.66
C LEU A 739 -7.65 50.77 29.01
N PRO A 740 -6.76 51.01 30.00
CA PRO A 740 -6.90 50.46 31.34
C PRO A 740 -8.17 50.94 32.07
N GLU A 741 -8.62 52.17 31.75
CA GLU A 741 -9.82 52.79 32.30
C GLU A 741 -10.89 52.97 31.22
N LEU A 742 -12.15 52.72 31.58
CA LEU A 742 -13.31 52.86 30.69
C LEU A 742 -13.70 54.34 30.53
N ILE A 743 -12.93 55.07 29.73
CA ILE A 743 -13.21 56.48 29.38
C ILE A 743 -14.01 56.53 28.08
N GLU A 744 -15.07 57.35 28.03
CA GLU A 744 -15.78 57.62 26.79
C GLU A 744 -14.97 58.53 25.85
N LEU A 745 -14.35 57.95 24.83
CA LEU A 745 -13.57 58.71 23.85
C LEU A 745 -14.47 59.54 22.90
N ASN A 746 -14.25 60.85 22.82
CA ASN A 746 -14.85 61.68 21.78
C ASN A 746 -13.93 61.73 20.55
N ILE A 747 -14.24 60.93 19.53
CA ILE A 747 -13.38 60.74 18.35
C ILE A 747 -13.95 61.49 17.15
N ASN A 748 -13.16 62.39 16.57
CA ASN A 748 -13.52 63.07 15.33
C ASN A 748 -13.36 62.12 14.12
N PRO A 749 -14.41 61.81 13.36
CA PRO A 749 -14.35 60.85 12.25
C PRO A 749 -13.38 61.26 11.14
N LYS A 750 -13.17 62.57 10.92
CA LYS A 750 -12.23 63.07 9.90
C LYS A 750 -10.78 62.72 10.22
N ASN A 751 -10.44 62.62 11.50
CA ASN A 751 -9.10 62.26 11.95
C ASN A 751 -8.84 60.74 11.87
N CYS A 752 -9.86 59.91 11.70
CA CYS A 752 -9.69 58.46 11.61
C CYS A 752 -9.43 57.95 10.18
N VAL A 753 -9.70 58.78 9.18
CA VAL A 753 -9.53 58.44 7.76
C VAL A 753 -8.07 58.09 7.48
N GLY A 754 -7.84 56.98 6.78
CA GLY A 754 -6.49 56.50 6.45
C GLY A 754 -5.81 55.68 7.55
N THR A 755 -6.50 55.42 8.67
CA THR A 755 -6.04 54.48 9.70
C THR A 755 -6.17 53.04 9.18
N VAL A 756 -5.18 52.20 9.45
CA VAL A 756 -5.22 50.77 9.10
C VAL A 756 -5.13 49.93 10.38
N LEU A 757 -6.03 48.96 10.53
CA LEU A 757 -6.08 48.05 11.66
C LEU A 757 -5.69 46.64 11.22
N ALA A 758 -4.80 45.98 11.95
CA ALA A 758 -4.50 44.56 11.78
C ALA A 758 -5.05 43.77 12.97
N LEU A 759 -6.10 42.99 12.75
CA LEU A 759 -6.81 42.25 13.79
C LEU A 759 -6.38 40.77 13.81
N ASN A 760 -6.14 40.23 15.01
CA ASN A 760 -5.97 38.80 15.22
C ASN A 760 -7.15 38.24 16.04
N GLY A 761 -8.13 37.66 15.34
CA GLY A 761 -9.37 37.16 15.95
C GLY A 761 -9.16 36.16 17.09
N HIS A 762 -8.23 35.22 16.89
CA HIS A 762 -7.95 34.13 17.83
C HIS A 762 -7.20 34.60 19.09
N ARG A 763 -6.15 35.42 18.93
CA ARG A 763 -5.34 35.91 20.06
C ARG A 763 -5.88 37.20 20.68
N LYS A 764 -7.01 37.70 20.18
CA LYS A 764 -7.73 38.89 20.67
C LYS A 764 -6.82 40.11 20.89
N TYR A 765 -6.05 40.45 19.86
CA TYR A 765 -5.29 41.69 19.85
C TYR A 765 -5.38 42.37 18.50
N PHE A 766 -5.07 43.66 18.46
CA PHE A 766 -4.95 44.41 17.22
C PHE A 766 -3.71 45.33 17.21
N CYS A 767 -3.27 45.67 16.02
CA CYS A 767 -2.22 46.66 15.78
C CYS A 767 -2.81 47.81 14.95
N ILE A 768 -2.33 49.03 15.16
CA ILE A 768 -2.86 50.24 14.52
C ILE A 768 -1.74 50.93 13.73
N TYR A 769 -2.04 51.28 12.50
CA TYR A 769 -1.29 52.24 11.71
C TYR A 769 -2.10 53.54 11.59
N HIS A 770 -1.46 54.67 11.86
CA HIS A 770 -2.03 55.99 11.61
C HIS A 770 -0.89 56.95 11.23
N ALA A 771 -1.11 57.84 10.25
CA ALA A 771 -0.05 58.70 9.72
C ALA A 771 0.60 59.62 10.78
N LYS A 772 -0.16 60.01 11.82
CA LYS A 772 0.33 60.80 12.96
C LYS A 772 0.81 59.95 14.14
N HIS A 773 0.84 58.62 14.00
CA HIS A 773 1.26 57.72 15.07
C HIS A 773 2.78 57.81 15.30
N PRO A 774 3.26 57.81 16.55
CA PRO A 774 4.70 57.93 16.85
C PRO A 774 5.54 56.82 16.22
N GLU A 775 5.01 55.59 16.09
CA GLU A 775 5.71 54.49 15.39
C GLU A 775 6.00 54.77 13.90
N CYS A 776 5.31 55.75 13.30
CA CYS A 776 5.46 56.10 11.89
C CYS A 776 6.39 57.30 11.67
N ASN A 777 6.84 58.00 12.73
CA ASN A 777 7.61 59.23 12.63
C ASN A 777 9.00 59.07 13.27
N LYS A 778 10.03 58.87 12.43
CA LYS A 778 11.40 58.54 12.84
C LYS A 778 12.01 59.58 13.82
N ASP A 779 11.64 60.85 13.70
CA ASP A 779 12.29 61.94 14.46
C ASP A 779 11.77 62.09 15.89
N LYS A 780 10.67 61.42 16.27
CA LYS A 780 10.08 61.51 17.62
C LYS A 780 10.36 60.29 18.52
N GLU A 781 10.90 59.20 17.97
CA GLU A 781 11.31 58.02 18.75
C GLU A 781 12.44 58.36 19.74
N PHE A 782 13.44 59.15 19.32
CA PHE A 782 14.55 59.59 20.17
C PHE A 782 14.10 60.47 21.35
N LYS A 783 13.22 61.45 21.12
CA LYS A 783 12.73 62.36 22.17
C LYS A 783 11.83 61.67 23.20
N ARG A 784 11.14 60.57 22.82
CA ARG A 784 10.32 59.79 23.76
C ARG A 784 11.19 58.89 24.62
N MET A 785 12.22 58.27 24.05
CA MET A 785 13.17 57.43 24.79
C MET A 785 13.94 58.23 25.83
N GLU A 786 14.32 59.47 25.51
CA GLU A 786 14.98 60.42 26.41
C GLU A 786 14.07 60.88 27.58
N ARG A 787 12.78 61.11 27.32
CA ARG A 787 11.79 61.41 28.39
C ARG A 787 11.53 60.22 29.28
N ILE A 788 11.45 59.02 28.71
CA ILE A 788 11.29 57.78 29.48
C ILE A 788 12.53 57.52 30.34
N THR A 789 13.74 57.82 29.85
CA THR A 789 14.96 57.69 30.67
C THR A 789 15.04 58.74 31.78
N LYS A 790 14.64 59.99 31.52
CA LYS A 790 14.54 61.03 32.57
C LYS A 790 13.42 60.76 33.60
N GLN A 791 12.29 60.19 33.19
CA GLN A 791 11.23 59.76 34.11
C GLN A 791 11.62 58.51 34.91
N MET A 792 12.50 57.65 34.38
CA MET A 792 12.99 56.48 35.12
C MET A 792 14.12 56.80 36.11
N SER A 793 14.74 57.99 36.06
CA SER A 793 15.79 58.39 37.01
C SER A 793 15.28 59.05 38.30
N HIS A 794 14.00 59.40 38.38
CA HIS A 794 13.35 59.82 39.63
C HIS A 794 12.11 58.96 39.87
N ARG A 795 12.29 57.87 40.64
CA ARG A 795 11.18 57.06 41.12
C ARG A 795 10.84 57.44 42.56
N SER A 796 9.60 57.85 42.78
CA SER A 796 8.87 57.65 44.03
C SER A 796 7.39 57.60 43.70
N GLU A 797 6.80 56.44 43.99
CA GLU A 797 5.39 56.12 44.25
C GLU A 797 4.29 56.61 43.27
N ASP A 798 3.35 55.70 43.06
CA ASP A 798 2.10 55.80 42.33
C ASP A 798 2.09 55.78 40.79
N ALA A 799 1.10 55.02 40.32
CA ALA A 799 0.81 54.74 38.94
C ALA A 799 0.05 55.91 38.31
N GLU A 800 0.57 56.46 37.22
CA GLU A 800 -0.24 57.28 36.34
C GLU A 800 -0.02 56.91 34.87
N ALA A 801 -1.05 56.28 34.32
CA ALA A 801 -1.29 56.18 32.90
C ALA A 801 -1.75 57.56 32.39
N GLY A 802 -0.81 58.44 32.05
CA GLY A 802 -1.11 59.77 31.53
C GLY A 802 -0.37 60.06 30.22
N ALA A 803 -0.61 59.28 29.15
CA ALA A 803 -0.06 59.60 27.83
C ALA A 803 -0.93 59.13 26.66
N PHE A 804 -2.23 59.45 26.73
CA PHE A 804 -3.06 59.50 25.53
C PHE A 804 -4.04 60.67 25.66
N ILE A 805 -3.66 61.82 25.06
CA ILE A 805 -4.41 63.08 24.91
C ILE A 805 -4.31 64.02 26.12
N GLY A 806 -3.47 65.05 26.00
CA GLY A 806 -3.52 66.26 26.83
C GLY A 806 -3.61 67.48 25.92
N PHE A 807 -4.79 68.10 25.87
CA PHE A 807 -4.88 69.55 25.79
C PHE A 807 -4.90 70.01 27.25
N ASP A 808 -3.95 70.84 27.66
CA ASP A 808 -4.28 72.09 28.36
C ASP A 808 -3.09 73.03 28.53
N ASN A 809 -3.44 74.31 28.44
CA ASN A 809 -2.65 75.48 28.72
C ASN A 809 -2.16 75.47 30.18
N SER A 810 -0.85 75.61 30.38
CA SER A 810 -0.33 76.37 31.52
C SER A 810 0.98 77.04 31.08
N SER A 811 1.03 78.34 31.33
CA SER A 811 2.19 79.19 31.19
C SER A 811 3.28 78.71 32.15
N ASP A 812 4.45 78.33 31.62
CA ASP A 812 5.72 78.86 32.09
C ASP A 812 6.83 78.65 31.05
N SER A 813 7.60 79.72 30.92
CA SER A 813 8.58 80.06 29.92
C SER A 813 9.87 79.26 30.00
N GLU A 814 10.42 78.84 28.85
CA GLU A 814 11.67 79.43 28.30
C GLU A 814 12.06 78.81 26.95
N MET A 815 12.74 79.65 26.16
CA MET A 815 12.91 79.61 24.71
C MET A 815 13.70 78.42 24.14
N SER A 816 13.23 77.91 23.01
CA SER A 816 14.07 77.81 21.79
C SER A 816 13.16 77.77 20.55
N GLN A 817 13.33 78.78 19.71
CA GLN A 817 12.66 78.96 18.43
C GLN A 817 12.99 77.80 17.49
N ASP A 818 11.97 77.07 17.04
CA ASP A 818 11.98 76.44 15.72
C ASP A 818 10.52 76.35 15.24
N GLU A 819 10.29 76.91 14.06
CA GLU A 819 8.98 77.09 13.43
C GLU A 819 8.20 75.76 13.35
N VAL A 820 7.08 75.69 14.05
CA VAL A 820 6.08 74.63 13.87
C VAL A 820 5.39 74.87 12.53
N LYS A 821 5.97 74.35 11.44
CA LYS A 821 5.17 74.06 10.24
C LYS A 821 4.16 73.00 10.64
N ASN A 822 2.90 73.40 10.76
CA ASN A 822 1.77 72.50 10.69
C ASN A 822 1.81 71.82 9.31
N ASP A 823 2.54 70.72 9.18
CA ASP A 823 2.52 69.88 7.99
C ASP A 823 1.11 69.31 7.85
N VAL A 824 0.28 70.01 7.07
CA VAL A 824 -1.04 69.56 6.68
C VAL A 824 -0.83 68.36 5.74
N ILE A 825 -0.87 67.15 6.31
CA ILE A 825 -0.79 65.91 5.55
C ILE A 825 -2.00 65.85 4.61
N LYS A 826 -1.73 65.93 3.29
CA LYS A 826 -2.77 65.76 2.26
C LYS A 826 -3.33 64.35 2.32
N GLN A 827 -4.64 64.21 2.07
CA GLN A 827 -5.34 62.91 2.11
C GLN A 827 -4.66 61.83 1.24
N ASP A 828 -4.07 62.22 0.12
CA ASP A 828 -3.41 61.30 -0.82
C ASP A 828 -2.10 60.71 -0.26
N LYS A 829 -1.51 61.33 0.77
CA LYS A 829 -0.26 60.91 1.41
C LYS A 829 -0.44 60.11 2.70
N LEU A 830 -1.68 59.88 3.14
CA LEU A 830 -1.95 59.20 4.42
C LEU A 830 -1.41 57.76 4.49
N LEU A 831 -1.23 57.09 3.34
CA LEU A 831 -0.77 55.70 3.26
C LEU A 831 0.71 55.55 2.84
N GLU A 832 1.47 56.64 2.70
CA GLU A 832 2.88 56.55 2.27
C GLU A 832 3.76 55.74 3.25
N GLY A 833 3.49 55.82 4.56
CA GLY A 833 4.20 55.06 5.60
C GLY A 833 3.72 53.62 5.82
N LEU A 834 2.61 53.23 5.18
CA LEU A 834 1.98 51.92 5.40
C LEU A 834 2.88 50.72 5.01
N PRO A 835 3.64 50.73 3.90
CA PRO A 835 4.51 49.61 3.54
C PRO A 835 5.53 49.27 4.63
N ASN A 836 6.23 50.29 5.15
CA ASN A 836 7.22 50.11 6.22
C ASN A 836 6.57 49.56 7.50
N TRP A 837 5.36 50.01 7.82
CA TRP A 837 4.61 49.50 8.97
C TRP A 837 4.16 48.04 8.76
N LEU A 838 3.77 47.64 7.54
CA LEU A 838 3.43 46.26 7.23
C LEU A 838 4.63 45.32 7.40
N ASP A 839 5.83 45.75 7.01
CA ASP A 839 7.05 44.97 7.20
C ASP A 839 7.30 44.73 8.70
N ARG A 840 7.21 45.77 9.52
CA ARG A 840 7.30 45.66 11.00
C ARG A 840 6.20 44.79 11.60
N LEU A 841 4.97 44.85 11.05
CA LEU A 841 3.85 44.02 11.50
C LEU A 841 4.12 42.52 11.27
N PHE A 842 4.78 42.17 10.16
CA PHE A 842 5.13 40.79 9.84
C PHE A 842 6.37 40.31 10.59
N GLU A 843 7.34 41.19 10.84
CA GLU A 843 8.46 40.94 11.75
C GLU A 843 8.00 40.77 13.21
N GLY A 844 6.90 41.44 13.58
CA GLY A 844 6.27 41.36 14.88
C GLY A 844 6.72 42.45 15.86
N THR A 845 7.36 43.51 15.37
CA THR A 845 7.92 44.65 16.12
C THR A 845 6.93 45.79 16.37
N THR A 846 5.69 45.69 15.88
CA THR A 846 4.62 46.66 16.13
C THR A 846 3.91 46.44 17.47
N GLN A 847 3.46 47.53 18.10
CA GLN A 847 2.71 47.47 19.35
C GLN A 847 1.39 46.69 19.19
N ARG A 848 1.08 45.83 20.18
CA ARG A 848 -0.11 44.99 20.22
C ARG A 848 -1.05 45.44 21.33
N TYR A 849 -2.27 45.78 20.97
CA TYR A 849 -3.33 46.15 21.91
C TYR A 849 -4.22 44.95 22.15
N HIS A 850 -4.23 44.44 23.38
CA HIS A 850 -5.02 43.28 23.77
C HIS A 850 -6.43 43.71 24.19
N VAL A 851 -7.43 42.91 23.81
CA VAL A 851 -8.84 43.13 24.18
C VAL A 851 -9.43 41.87 24.79
N ASN A 852 -10.26 42.04 25.81
CA ASN A 852 -10.92 40.92 26.50
C ASN A 852 -11.93 40.20 25.58
N TYR A 853 -12.66 40.99 24.78
CA TYR A 853 -13.65 40.51 23.80
C TYR A 853 -13.74 41.45 22.60
N TRP A 854 -14.25 40.92 21.47
CA TRP A 854 -14.51 41.72 20.27
C TRP A 854 -15.88 42.40 20.35
N PRO A 855 -15.97 43.74 20.23
CA PRO A 855 -17.25 44.45 20.31
C PRO A 855 -18.22 44.03 19.20
N ASP A 856 -19.53 44.14 19.42
CA ASP A 856 -20.51 43.85 18.37
C ASP A 856 -20.50 44.92 17.28
N PHE A 857 -20.61 44.48 16.02
CA PHE A 857 -20.73 45.37 14.86
C PHE A 857 -22.22 45.62 14.59
N THR A 858 -22.84 46.47 15.40
CA THR A 858 -24.27 46.81 15.28
C THR A 858 -24.48 47.79 14.13
N ALA A 859 -25.26 47.39 13.12
CA ALA A 859 -25.87 48.34 12.21
C ALA A 859 -27.05 48.99 12.95
N LYS A 860 -27.01 50.29 13.19
CA LYS A 860 -28.26 51.06 13.22
C LYS A 860 -28.54 51.48 11.78
#